data_AF-A0A4T0FCH9-F1
#
_entry.id   AF-A0A4T0FCH9-F1
#
_cell.length_a   1.000
_cell.length_b   1.000
_cell.length_c   1.000
_cell.angle_alpha   90.00
_cell.angle_beta   90.00
_cell.angle_gamma   90.00
#
_symmetry.space_group_name_H-M   'P 1'
#
loop_
_entity.id
_entity.type
_entity.pdbx_description
1 polymer ?
#
loop_
_entity_poly.entity_id
_entity_poly.type
_entity_poly.pdbx_seq_one_letter_code
_entity_poly.pdbx_strand_id
1 'polypeptide(L)'
;MLLNGTDMQQQETTTIHANYAPQRPKLSTTRSRGRSITQAPSSSTPDVDVQFSVLQQQPPLVASPEGMPSSQEASVVGRPRANSTQSKLNQTRSNNRNRSHSLELSPPLEAPIIAVKTSKIRPSINIETIPLSPIHSDATTPTSPQIPDPNPTKPRLRDSLPALAKLAGIFVLSTAVMLVALSSVKQLHVPQKLTDVRKLAFDLRAYMKLSPLNSLHVIGVIGVIYIWKQTWSIPGSAIVNVILGALLPTWIATIYACMLTAFGGFLSSFTALPIAPHIHYHFPNAISSLRSINKDPYKLFERLLIARLIPVIPYAALNLAGGVVGVSYIPFIVSLFLGSIPMNGVACAVGDVLVSLAYVDEGESLSHRMFSTEMIVKFAFLSLLGLLPVLLKHLFAPMAMSQGAPSKPSSSIHLSIKKHLNKVYSHVLPASLIKSDASTKNTADYASKKVKLDGQSSKTIGTHNGVFHADEALAVFLLRLLPEYKGSPVTRTRDINILNQMDIVVDVGDVYDHGKLRYDHHYRGFNEVFGHKHNTKLSSAGLIYKHYGKQIISGHLGWSEDEDRTLQIWLKVYKEFIEALDAIDNGVSLYPTVENLPEAAYRNRTDLSSRVGRLNSNWNEEFTDQSQMVRFEEASKLTGKEFLESVDQYAKVWLPARDLVVEALSKRGEFDASGRILVFKTFCPWIDHYFELEHLEQFQVKEGEEPLYALLPDGSRGWRVRAIPPNSTTFALRKPLPEPWRGLRDDKLAEVSGVPGTIFCHASGFIGGNDTYEGALEMAKKAVQF
;
A
#
# COMPACT_ATOMS: atom_id res chain seq x y z
N MET A 1 16.61 52.48 35.61
CA MET A 1 17.19 53.52 36.49
C MET A 1 18.70 53.54 36.31
N LEU A 2 19.38 54.61 36.75
CA LEU A 2 20.81 54.85 36.53
C LEU A 2 21.70 54.15 37.58
N LEU A 3 22.91 53.78 37.15
CA LEU A 3 24.25 53.81 37.81
C LEU A 3 25.19 53.02 36.86
N ASN A 4 26.15 53.64 36.16
CA ASN A 4 27.52 53.99 36.59
C ASN A 4 28.33 52.79 37.15
N GLY A 5 29.54 52.47 36.67
CA GLY A 5 30.30 53.04 35.54
C GLY A 5 31.77 52.55 35.49
N THR A 6 32.36 52.52 34.28
CA THR A 6 33.80 52.61 33.91
C THR A 6 34.91 52.12 34.87
N ASP A 7 35.62 51.05 34.48
CA ASP A 7 37.04 51.08 34.00
C ASP A 7 37.54 49.63 33.73
N MET A 8 38.26 49.26 32.66
CA MET A 8 39.56 49.72 32.10
C MET A 8 40.82 49.22 32.85
N GLN A 9 41.30 48.00 32.54
CA GLN A 9 42.55 47.79 31.79
C GLN A 9 42.88 46.30 31.49
N GLN A 10 43.95 46.08 30.72
CA GLN A 10 44.37 44.79 30.15
C GLN A 10 45.25 43.98 31.10
N GLN A 11 45.19 42.64 31.00
CA GLN A 11 46.41 41.83 30.83
C GLN A 11 46.11 40.45 30.23
N GLU A 12 47.03 39.95 29.39
CA GLU A 12 46.96 38.62 28.80
C GLU A 12 47.50 37.57 29.79
N THR A 13 46.88 36.40 29.89
CA THR A 13 47.64 35.16 30.09
C THR A 13 46.89 33.91 29.63
N THR A 14 47.59 33.07 28.89
CA THR A 14 47.10 31.80 28.35
C THR A 14 46.78 30.78 29.44
N THR A 15 45.62 30.13 29.39
CA THR A 15 45.46 28.79 29.99
C THR A 15 44.58 27.93 29.10
N ILE A 16 45.16 26.85 28.56
CA ILE A 16 44.43 25.82 27.83
C ILE A 16 44.00 24.76 28.84
N HIS A 17 42.70 24.44 28.90
CA HIS A 17 42.23 23.17 29.44
C HIS A 17 41.18 22.56 28.52
N ALA A 18 41.37 21.29 28.19
CA ALA A 18 40.55 20.53 27.26
C ALA A 18 40.26 19.13 27.81
N ASN A 19 39.32 18.45 27.14
CA ASN A 19 38.93 17.05 27.32
C ASN A 19 38.07 16.72 28.55
N TYR A 20 36.90 16.14 28.29
CA TYR A 20 36.74 14.69 28.51
C TYR A 20 35.88 14.07 27.41
N ALA A 21 36.25 12.86 26.96
CA ALA A 21 35.54 12.08 25.95
C ALA A 21 35.58 10.58 26.34
N PRO A 22 34.58 9.76 25.95
CA PRO A 22 34.36 8.43 26.53
C PRO A 22 35.26 7.33 25.94
N GLN A 23 35.57 6.30 26.74
CA GLN A 23 36.38 5.14 26.32
C GLN A 23 35.52 3.91 25.95
N ARG A 24 36.07 3.08 25.04
CA ARG A 24 35.62 1.70 24.76
C ARG A 24 36.64 0.68 25.31
N PRO A 25 36.23 -0.49 25.80
CA PRO A 25 37.08 -1.69 25.89
C PRO A 25 37.19 -2.43 24.54
N LYS A 26 38.18 -3.34 24.41
CA LYS A 26 38.43 -4.21 23.25
C LYS A 26 38.25 -5.69 23.59
N LEU A 27 38.06 -6.54 22.56
CA LEU A 27 38.14 -8.00 22.70
C LEU A 27 39.58 -8.47 22.98
N SER A 28 39.71 -9.60 23.68
CA SER A 28 40.79 -10.58 23.47
C SER A 28 40.25 -12.00 23.71
N THR A 29 40.89 -13.02 23.13
CA THR A 29 40.37 -14.40 23.09
C THR A 29 41.33 -15.41 23.72
N THR A 30 40.82 -16.30 24.57
CA THR A 30 41.45 -17.60 24.87
C THR A 30 40.40 -18.66 25.21
N ARG A 31 40.80 -19.94 25.22
CA ARG A 31 39.91 -21.10 25.06
C ARG A 31 40.29 -22.24 26.00
N SER A 32 39.40 -22.66 26.90
CA SER A 32 39.55 -23.89 27.70
C SER A 32 38.19 -24.54 28.06
N ARG A 33 38.22 -25.76 28.61
CA ARG A 33 37.06 -26.66 28.74
C ARG A 33 36.44 -26.65 30.15
N GLY A 34 35.14 -26.36 30.23
CA GLY A 34 34.12 -27.37 30.57
C GLY A 34 33.78 -27.72 32.03
N ARG A 35 32.66 -28.47 32.11
CA ARG A 35 32.02 -29.16 33.25
C ARG A 35 31.04 -28.34 34.11
N SER A 36 29.92 -28.99 34.43
CA SER A 36 28.80 -28.52 35.26
C SER A 36 29.01 -28.91 36.74
N ILE A 37 28.44 -28.14 37.67
CA ILE A 37 27.61 -28.64 38.79
C ILE A 37 26.86 -27.48 39.49
N THR A 38 25.79 -27.83 40.22
CA THR A 38 24.81 -26.97 40.90
C THR A 38 25.32 -26.29 42.19
N GLN A 39 24.85 -25.07 42.50
CA GLN A 39 23.93 -24.78 43.63
C GLN A 39 23.64 -23.27 43.78
N ALA A 40 22.53 -22.93 44.46
CA ALA A 40 22.20 -21.61 45.02
C ALA A 40 22.07 -21.76 46.56
N PRO A 41 22.04 -20.67 47.35
CA PRO A 41 20.78 -19.96 47.60
C PRO A 41 20.88 -18.43 47.89
N SER A 42 19.71 -17.75 47.95
CA SER A 42 19.31 -16.59 48.80
C SER A 42 20.28 -15.42 49.09
N SER A 43 19.88 -14.14 49.22
CA SER A 43 18.64 -13.34 49.04
C SER A 43 19.05 -11.85 49.31
N SER A 44 18.31 -10.75 49.11
CA SER A 44 16.86 -10.45 49.08
C SER A 44 16.63 -8.97 48.69
N THR A 45 15.55 -8.66 47.95
CA THR A 45 14.78 -7.39 48.02
C THR A 45 13.39 -7.63 47.39
N PRO A 46 12.32 -6.92 47.78
CA PRO A 46 10.94 -7.22 47.35
C PRO A 46 10.41 -6.34 46.22
N ASP A 47 9.60 -6.94 45.34
CA ASP A 47 8.63 -6.25 44.47
C ASP A 47 7.21 -6.31 45.08
N VAL A 48 6.31 -5.41 44.64
CA VAL A 48 4.90 -5.39 45.05
C VAL A 48 4.00 -5.23 43.82
N ASP A 49 3.21 -6.26 43.51
CA ASP A 49 2.17 -6.23 42.48
C ASP A 49 0.96 -5.36 42.90
N VAL A 50 0.37 -4.66 41.93
CA VAL A 50 -0.97 -4.04 42.06
C VAL A 50 -1.83 -4.44 40.86
N GLN A 51 -2.87 -5.23 41.13
CA GLN A 51 -3.85 -5.66 40.12
C GLN A 51 -4.88 -4.54 39.85
N PHE A 52 -5.15 -4.27 38.57
CA PHE A 52 -6.30 -3.45 38.17
C PHE A 52 -7.50 -4.32 37.80
N SER A 53 -8.56 -4.23 38.59
CA SER A 53 -9.85 -4.91 38.35
C SER A 53 -10.79 -4.03 37.54
N VAL A 54 -11.31 -4.56 36.42
CA VAL A 54 -12.28 -3.85 35.58
C VAL A 54 -13.72 -4.14 36.04
N LEU A 55 -14.42 -3.12 36.52
CA LEU A 55 -15.84 -3.20 36.88
C LEU A 55 -16.72 -2.97 35.64
N GLN A 56 -17.56 -3.94 35.30
CA GLN A 56 -18.71 -3.73 34.40
C GLN A 56 -19.95 -3.35 35.23
N GLN A 57 -20.63 -2.26 34.84
CA GLN A 57 -21.92 -1.87 35.41
C GLN A 57 -23.07 -2.32 34.51
N GLN A 58 -24.20 -2.69 35.13
CA GLN A 58 -25.44 -3.11 34.46
C GLN A 58 -26.46 -1.96 34.38
N PRO A 59 -27.37 -1.95 33.39
CA PRO A 59 -28.56 -1.11 33.40
C PRO A 59 -29.66 -1.67 34.35
N PRO A 60 -30.58 -0.85 34.87
CA PRO A 60 -31.53 -1.23 35.92
C PRO A 60 -32.82 -1.91 35.42
N LEU A 61 -33.53 -2.56 36.35
CA LEU A 61 -34.84 -3.21 36.18
C LEU A 61 -36.00 -2.32 36.69
N VAL A 62 -37.20 -2.50 36.12
CA VAL A 62 -38.48 -1.99 36.65
C VAL A 62 -39.57 -3.08 36.54
N ALA A 63 -40.57 -3.00 37.42
CA ALA A 63 -41.55 -4.00 37.86
C ALA A 63 -42.40 -4.79 36.82
N SER A 64 -42.96 -5.90 37.34
CA SER A 64 -43.98 -6.83 36.76
C SER A 64 -45.42 -6.39 37.15
N PRO A 65 -46.51 -7.21 37.03
CA PRO A 65 -46.73 -8.53 36.38
C PRO A 65 -48.04 -8.63 35.52
N GLU A 66 -48.33 -9.81 34.93
CA GLU A 66 -49.64 -10.56 34.90
C GLU A 66 -49.74 -11.57 33.72
N GLY A 67 -50.65 -12.56 33.80
CA GLY A 67 -51.09 -13.41 32.65
C GLY A 67 -50.92 -14.95 32.80
N MET A 68 -52.04 -15.69 32.91
CA MET A 68 -52.13 -17.17 33.11
C MET A 68 -52.13 -18.02 31.80
N PRO A 69 -52.02 -19.38 31.87
CA PRO A 69 -51.68 -20.26 30.71
C PRO A 69 -52.73 -21.35 30.31
N SER A 70 -52.48 -22.03 29.19
CA SER A 70 -53.01 -23.35 28.74
C SER A 70 -52.23 -23.82 27.48
N SER A 71 -52.18 -25.06 26.98
CA SER A 71 -52.54 -26.45 27.38
C SER A 71 -51.70 -27.41 26.47
N GLN A 72 -51.20 -28.59 26.87
CA GLN A 72 -51.89 -29.92 26.86
C GLN A 72 -52.56 -30.26 25.50
N GLU A 73 -52.42 -31.43 24.85
CA GLU A 73 -51.85 -32.78 25.14
C GLU A 73 -51.08 -33.34 23.90
N ALA A 74 -50.15 -34.31 23.90
CA ALA A 74 -49.85 -35.55 24.65
C ALA A 74 -50.34 -36.86 23.99
N SER A 75 -49.52 -37.93 24.11
CA SER A 75 -49.72 -39.25 23.45
C SER A 75 -48.82 -40.37 24.03
N VAL A 76 -48.89 -41.58 23.45
CA VAL A 76 -48.28 -42.87 23.83
C VAL A 76 -47.88 -43.60 22.52
N VAL A 77 -46.85 -44.46 22.38
CA VAL A 77 -45.94 -45.26 23.25
C VAL A 77 -44.51 -44.62 23.19
N GLY A 78 -43.47 -44.82 24.04
CA GLY A 78 -43.00 -45.92 24.91
C GLY A 78 -41.96 -46.82 24.17
N ARG A 79 -41.15 -47.72 24.75
CA ARG A 79 -40.48 -47.98 26.07
C ARG A 79 -40.07 -49.50 26.08
N PRO A 80 -39.11 -50.01 26.90
CA PRO A 80 -38.01 -49.36 27.63
C PRO A 80 -36.66 -50.17 27.73
N ARG A 81 -35.59 -49.51 28.25
CA ARG A 81 -34.47 -50.09 29.10
C ARG A 81 -33.45 -51.10 28.47
N ALA A 82 -32.22 -51.29 28.98
CA ALA A 82 -31.43 -50.55 30.01
C ALA A 82 -29.89 -50.79 29.93
N ASN A 83 -29.13 -49.72 30.24
CA ASN A 83 -27.89 -49.57 31.04
C ASN A 83 -26.66 -50.52 31.02
N SER A 84 -25.49 -49.88 31.18
CA SER A 84 -24.23 -50.34 31.86
C SER A 84 -23.32 -51.38 31.14
N THR A 85 -22.00 -51.46 31.37
CA THR A 85 -21.09 -50.79 32.35
C THR A 85 -19.68 -50.48 31.76
N GLN A 86 -18.75 -50.00 32.61
CA GLN A 86 -17.43 -49.40 32.32
C GLN A 86 -16.27 -50.37 31.93
N SER A 87 -15.13 -49.75 31.54
CA SER A 87 -13.72 -50.21 31.77
C SER A 87 -13.13 -51.25 30.80
N LYS A 88 -11.80 -51.46 30.66
CA LYS A 88 -10.56 -50.66 30.91
C LYS A 88 -9.37 -51.41 30.25
N LEU A 89 -8.49 -50.71 29.52
CA LEU A 89 -7.14 -51.19 29.11
C LEU A 89 -7.17 -52.49 28.23
N ASN A 90 -6.08 -53.04 27.63
CA ASN A 90 -4.69 -52.59 27.50
C ASN A 90 -4.05 -52.96 26.14
N GLN A 91 -2.85 -52.41 25.92
CA GLN A 91 -1.87 -52.60 24.83
C GLN A 91 -1.68 -54.01 24.21
N THR A 92 -1.23 -54.04 22.94
CA THR A 92 -0.13 -54.93 22.48
C THR A 92 0.59 -54.34 21.25
N ARG A 93 1.69 -54.96 20.77
CA ARG A 93 2.76 -54.31 19.96
C ARG A 93 3.39 -55.28 18.93
N SER A 94 4.08 -54.75 17.91
CA SER A 94 5.19 -55.36 17.12
C SER A 94 4.94 -56.12 15.78
N ASN A 95 5.24 -55.41 14.68
CA ASN A 95 6.19 -55.72 13.58
C ASN A 95 6.34 -57.12 12.90
N ASN A 96 6.29 -57.09 11.55
CA ASN A 96 7.18 -57.73 10.53
C ASN A 96 7.50 -59.25 10.52
N ARG A 97 7.29 -59.91 9.35
CA ARG A 97 8.38 -60.41 8.45
C ARG A 97 7.88 -60.89 7.05
N ASN A 98 8.82 -61.36 6.20
CA ASN A 98 8.71 -61.55 4.74
C ASN A 98 8.77 -63.04 4.28
N ARG A 99 8.53 -63.26 2.96
CA ARG A 99 8.96 -64.43 2.09
C ARG A 99 8.20 -65.78 2.27
N SER A 100 8.10 -66.71 1.29
CA SER A 100 8.34 -66.71 -0.20
C SER A 100 8.02 -68.08 -0.88
N HIS A 101 7.97 -68.11 -2.24
CA HIS A 101 8.39 -69.21 -3.18
C HIS A 101 7.44 -70.35 -3.71
N SER A 102 7.08 -70.24 -5.01
CA SER A 102 7.16 -71.20 -6.17
C SER A 102 6.47 -72.59 -6.32
N LEU A 103 5.62 -72.68 -7.37
CA LEU A 103 5.50 -73.64 -8.52
C LEU A 103 5.08 -75.15 -8.41
N GLU A 104 4.15 -75.57 -9.30
CA GLU A 104 3.77 -76.96 -9.70
C GLU A 104 3.19 -77.02 -11.16
N LEU A 105 2.73 -78.18 -11.72
CA LEU A 105 2.78 -78.44 -13.19
C LEU A 105 1.78 -79.49 -13.84
N SER A 106 1.04 -79.10 -14.91
CA SER A 106 0.51 -79.89 -16.09
C SER A 106 -0.58 -81.03 -15.93
N PRO A 107 -1.21 -81.64 -17.00
CA PRO A 107 -1.51 -81.25 -18.42
C PRO A 107 -3.04 -81.43 -18.92
N PRO A 108 -3.48 -82.14 -20.02
CA PRO A 108 -4.06 -81.52 -21.26
C PRO A 108 -5.37 -82.12 -21.93
N LEU A 109 -5.69 -81.68 -23.18
CA LEU A 109 -6.67 -82.17 -24.23
C LEU A 109 -8.16 -81.67 -24.15
N GLU A 110 -8.99 -81.50 -25.20
CA GLU A 110 -8.93 -81.69 -26.69
C GLU A 110 -9.89 -80.71 -27.49
N ALA A 111 -10.13 -80.86 -28.82
CA ALA A 111 -10.90 -79.93 -29.71
C ALA A 111 -11.73 -80.61 -30.84
N PRO A 112 -12.60 -79.88 -31.60
CA PRO A 112 -12.44 -79.78 -33.10
C PRO A 112 -12.90 -78.42 -33.76
N ILE A 113 -12.22 -77.84 -34.78
CA ILE A 113 -12.27 -77.99 -36.28
C ILE A 113 -13.63 -77.59 -36.93
N ILE A 114 -13.72 -76.62 -37.88
CA ILE A 114 -13.76 -76.70 -39.40
C ILE A 114 -13.86 -75.24 -39.99
N ALA A 115 -13.73 -74.97 -41.31
CA ALA A 115 -12.51 -74.49 -41.98
C ALA A 115 -12.73 -73.77 -43.37
N VAL A 116 -12.17 -72.55 -43.54
CA VAL A 116 -11.53 -71.93 -44.76
C VAL A 116 -12.25 -71.83 -46.15
N LYS A 117 -12.37 -70.60 -46.73
CA LYS A 117 -11.89 -70.22 -48.11
C LYS A 117 -12.07 -68.73 -48.51
N THR A 118 -11.40 -68.31 -49.61
CA THR A 118 -11.29 -66.91 -50.11
C THR A 118 -11.34 -66.77 -51.65
N SER A 119 -12.07 -65.77 -52.19
CA SER A 119 -11.99 -65.26 -53.59
C SER A 119 -12.90 -64.02 -53.76
N LYS A 120 -12.44 -62.81 -54.12
CA LYS A 120 -12.03 -62.24 -55.44
C LYS A 120 -13.17 -61.66 -56.32
N ILE A 121 -12.98 -60.38 -56.72
CA ILE A 121 -13.41 -59.69 -57.98
C ILE A 121 -14.78 -58.92 -58.02
N ARG A 122 -14.74 -57.80 -58.76
CA ARG A 122 -15.78 -56.76 -59.12
C ARG A 122 -16.71 -57.24 -60.28
N PRO A 123 -17.80 -56.57 -60.76
CA PRO A 123 -17.99 -55.09 -60.89
C PRO A 123 -19.44 -54.49 -60.89
N SER A 124 -19.53 -53.18 -61.22
CA SER A 124 -20.62 -52.47 -61.96
C SER A 124 -22.04 -52.30 -61.34
N ILE A 125 -22.88 -51.30 -61.67
CA ILE A 125 -22.79 -49.96 -62.33
C ILE A 125 -24.08 -49.16 -61.97
N ASN A 126 -24.05 -47.81 -61.94
CA ASN A 126 -25.17 -46.82 -61.88
C ASN A 126 -26.25 -46.98 -60.77
N ILE A 127 -26.74 -45.95 -60.07
CA ILE A 127 -26.97 -44.52 -60.34
C ILE A 127 -28.05 -44.25 -61.41
N GLU A 128 -29.33 -44.31 -61.02
CA GLU A 128 -30.33 -43.23 -61.21
C GLU A 128 -31.74 -43.67 -60.73
N THR A 129 -32.18 -43.23 -59.54
CA THR A 129 -33.61 -42.91 -59.19
C THR A 129 -33.76 -42.40 -57.74
N ILE A 130 -33.72 -41.07 -57.60
CA ILE A 130 -34.61 -40.18 -56.81
C ILE A 130 -35.57 -40.83 -55.77
N PRO A 131 -35.77 -40.28 -54.54
CA PRO A 131 -34.98 -39.29 -53.78
C PRO A 131 -34.60 -39.77 -52.36
N LEU A 132 -33.55 -39.18 -51.77
CA LEU A 132 -33.27 -39.30 -50.34
C LEU A 132 -33.19 -37.94 -49.65
N SER A 133 -34.05 -37.74 -48.66
CA SER A 133 -33.84 -36.81 -47.56
C SER A 133 -33.21 -37.57 -46.39
N PRO A 134 -31.95 -37.31 -46.01
CA PRO A 134 -31.37 -37.87 -44.79
C PRO A 134 -31.31 -36.81 -43.68
N ILE A 135 -32.07 -37.05 -42.61
CA ILE A 135 -31.70 -36.53 -41.29
C ILE A 135 -30.58 -37.44 -40.76
N HIS A 136 -29.61 -36.84 -40.05
CA HIS A 136 -28.39 -37.45 -39.50
C HIS A 136 -27.27 -37.81 -40.49
N SER A 137 -26.06 -37.42 -40.08
CA SER A 137 -24.78 -37.99 -40.49
C SER A 137 -23.87 -38.07 -39.26
N ASP A 138 -22.92 -39.00 -39.28
CA ASP A 138 -22.32 -39.60 -38.09
C ASP A 138 -21.33 -38.73 -37.30
N ALA A 139 -21.14 -39.12 -36.03
CA ALA A 139 -20.06 -38.61 -35.19
C ALA A 139 -18.79 -39.46 -35.36
N THR A 140 -17.67 -38.87 -35.81
CA THR A 140 -16.32 -39.43 -35.58
C THR A 140 -15.16 -38.42 -35.68
N THR A 141 -15.39 -37.16 -35.29
CA THR A 141 -14.30 -36.23 -34.93
C THR A 141 -14.89 -35.06 -34.11
N PRO A 142 -14.16 -34.50 -33.13
CA PRO A 142 -14.54 -33.24 -32.50
C PRO A 142 -14.20 -32.08 -33.43
N THR A 143 -14.99 -31.93 -34.50
CA THR A 143 -14.87 -30.80 -35.43
C THR A 143 -15.11 -29.48 -34.71
N SER A 144 -14.31 -28.46 -35.04
CA SER A 144 -14.45 -27.09 -34.54
C SER A 144 -15.90 -26.62 -34.76
N PRO A 145 -16.52 -25.88 -33.81
CA PRO A 145 -17.90 -25.41 -33.96
C PRO A 145 -18.11 -24.75 -35.33
N GLN A 146 -19.16 -25.17 -36.03
CA GLN A 146 -19.39 -24.81 -37.43
C GLN A 146 -19.40 -23.29 -37.61
N ILE A 147 -18.73 -22.82 -38.66
CA ILE A 147 -18.52 -21.41 -38.96
C ILE A 147 -19.89 -20.74 -39.16
N PRO A 148 -20.31 -19.80 -38.29
CA PRO A 148 -21.55 -19.05 -38.48
C PRO A 148 -21.49 -18.23 -39.78
N ASP A 149 -22.65 -18.18 -40.46
CA ASP A 149 -22.91 -17.50 -41.73
C ASP A 149 -22.15 -16.17 -41.86
N PRO A 150 -21.41 -15.92 -42.96
CA PRO A 150 -20.71 -14.65 -43.17
C PRO A 150 -21.64 -13.42 -43.20
N ASN A 151 -22.93 -13.59 -43.50
CA ASN A 151 -23.97 -12.55 -43.49
C ASN A 151 -25.06 -12.88 -42.45
N PRO A 152 -24.78 -12.77 -41.14
CA PRO A 152 -25.78 -13.08 -40.11
C PRO A 152 -26.99 -12.15 -40.24
N THR A 153 -28.18 -12.74 -40.41
CA THR A 153 -29.45 -11.99 -40.26
C THR A 153 -29.56 -11.43 -38.84
N LYS A 154 -30.15 -10.24 -38.68
CA LYS A 154 -30.20 -9.54 -37.38
C LYS A 154 -30.90 -10.41 -36.32
N PRO A 155 -30.18 -10.95 -35.31
CA PRO A 155 -30.78 -11.83 -34.33
C PRO A 155 -31.74 -11.03 -33.44
N ARG A 156 -32.90 -11.60 -33.07
CA ARG A 156 -33.81 -10.96 -32.12
C ARG A 156 -33.51 -11.50 -30.74
N LEU A 157 -33.50 -10.64 -29.71
CA LEU A 157 -33.16 -11.06 -28.34
C LEU A 157 -34.04 -12.23 -27.85
N ARG A 158 -35.32 -12.25 -28.25
CA ARG A 158 -36.28 -13.34 -27.98
C ARG A 158 -35.78 -14.72 -28.42
N ASP A 159 -34.98 -14.79 -29.48
CA ASP A 159 -34.48 -16.04 -30.07
C ASP A 159 -33.36 -16.63 -29.18
N SER A 160 -32.62 -15.76 -28.46
CA SER A 160 -31.65 -16.15 -27.41
C SER A 160 -32.27 -16.38 -26.03
N LEU A 161 -33.46 -15.86 -25.73
CA LEU A 161 -34.07 -15.93 -24.39
C LEU A 161 -34.15 -17.37 -23.81
N PRO A 162 -34.53 -18.43 -24.57
CA PRO A 162 -34.56 -19.79 -24.02
C PRO A 162 -33.18 -20.32 -23.61
N ALA A 163 -32.12 -19.92 -24.32
CA ALA A 163 -30.75 -20.30 -24.00
C ALA A 163 -30.21 -19.50 -22.80
N LEU A 164 -30.55 -18.21 -22.71
CA LEU A 164 -30.23 -17.35 -21.56
C LEU A 164 -30.95 -17.80 -20.28
N ALA A 165 -32.23 -18.21 -20.38
CA ALA A 165 -32.99 -18.75 -19.26
C ALA A 165 -32.41 -20.08 -18.75
N LYS A 166 -32.01 -20.98 -19.66
CA LYS A 166 -31.27 -22.21 -19.31
C LYS A 166 -29.93 -21.88 -18.62
N LEU A 167 -29.17 -20.92 -19.14
CA LEU A 167 -27.90 -20.50 -18.54
C LEU A 167 -28.10 -19.91 -17.13
N ALA A 168 -29.13 -19.10 -16.93
CA ALA A 168 -29.50 -18.58 -15.61
C ALA A 168 -29.92 -19.69 -14.62
N GLY A 169 -30.66 -20.70 -15.09
CA GLY A 169 -30.98 -21.89 -14.29
C GLY A 169 -29.72 -22.67 -13.87
N ILE A 170 -28.76 -22.84 -14.78
CA ILE A 170 -27.46 -23.46 -14.49
C ILE A 170 -26.63 -22.60 -13.52
N PHE A 171 -26.69 -21.27 -13.62
CA PHE A 171 -26.07 -20.37 -12.64
C PHE A 171 -26.66 -20.59 -11.24
N VAL A 172 -27.98 -20.55 -11.09
CA VAL A 172 -28.65 -20.77 -9.79
C VAL A 172 -28.32 -22.16 -9.21
N LEU A 173 -28.43 -23.22 -10.02
CA LEU A 173 -28.16 -24.59 -9.58
C LEU A 173 -26.68 -24.79 -9.20
N SER A 174 -25.73 -24.32 -10.01
CA SER A 174 -24.30 -24.43 -9.69
C SER A 174 -23.89 -23.56 -8.50
N THR A 175 -24.57 -22.43 -8.28
CA THR A 175 -24.40 -21.61 -7.07
C THR A 175 -24.92 -22.32 -5.83
N ALA A 176 -26.09 -22.98 -5.91
CA ALA A 176 -26.61 -23.79 -4.81
C ALA A 176 -25.66 -24.95 -4.45
N VAL A 177 -25.13 -25.68 -5.44
CA VAL A 177 -24.12 -26.73 -5.23
C VAL A 177 -22.84 -26.15 -4.59
N MET A 178 -22.37 -24.98 -5.04
CA MET A 178 -21.20 -24.30 -4.47
C MET A 178 -21.44 -23.86 -3.01
N LEU A 179 -22.62 -23.35 -2.67
CA LEU A 179 -22.98 -22.98 -1.30
C LEU A 179 -23.12 -24.19 -0.37
N VAL A 180 -23.71 -25.30 -0.86
CA VAL A 180 -23.76 -26.57 -0.10
C VAL A 180 -22.35 -27.10 0.16
N ALA A 181 -21.47 -27.11 -0.85
CA ALA A 181 -20.07 -27.51 -0.72
C ALA A 181 -19.31 -26.60 0.26
N LEU A 182 -19.50 -25.28 0.22
CA LEU A 182 -18.91 -24.36 1.18
C LEU A 182 -19.40 -24.66 2.62
N SER A 183 -20.69 -24.97 2.79
CA SER A 183 -21.29 -25.23 4.11
C SER A 183 -20.83 -26.54 4.77
N SER A 184 -20.33 -27.52 4.01
CA SER A 184 -19.90 -28.81 4.56
C SER A 184 -18.54 -28.75 5.26
N VAL A 185 -17.70 -27.75 4.92
CA VAL A 185 -16.44 -27.44 5.62
C VAL A 185 -16.66 -26.19 6.47
N LYS A 186 -17.15 -26.38 7.70
CA LYS A 186 -17.53 -25.28 8.61
C LYS A 186 -16.43 -24.25 8.89
N GLN A 187 -15.16 -24.66 8.78
CA GLN A 187 -13.97 -23.82 8.94
C GLN A 187 -13.59 -23.03 7.68
N LEU A 188 -14.25 -23.25 6.53
CA LEU A 188 -13.92 -22.59 5.27
C LEU A 188 -14.76 -21.32 5.10
N HIS A 189 -14.10 -20.17 5.26
CA HIS A 189 -14.69 -18.84 5.06
C HIS A 189 -13.73 -17.96 4.25
N VAL A 190 -14.23 -16.90 3.62
CA VAL A 190 -13.40 -15.98 2.81
C VAL A 190 -12.57 -15.09 3.74
N PRO A 191 -11.23 -15.21 3.77
CA PRO A 191 -10.38 -14.40 4.64
C PRO A 191 -10.41 -12.92 4.20
N GLN A 192 -10.47 -12.01 5.17
CA GLN A 192 -10.47 -10.56 4.91
C GLN A 192 -9.08 -9.94 5.17
N LYS A 193 -8.32 -10.51 6.11
CA LYS A 193 -6.96 -10.11 6.48
C LYS A 193 -5.97 -11.27 6.29
N LEU A 194 -4.67 -10.95 6.18
CA LEU A 194 -3.59 -11.95 6.11
C LEU A 194 -3.44 -12.79 7.39
N THR A 195 -3.89 -12.28 8.55
CA THR A 195 -4.08 -13.04 9.79
C THR A 195 -5.06 -14.20 9.59
N ASP A 196 -6.14 -13.96 8.87
CA ASP A 196 -7.25 -14.90 8.72
C ASP A 196 -6.80 -16.06 7.84
N VAL A 197 -5.98 -15.81 6.81
CA VAL A 197 -5.35 -16.85 5.98
C VAL A 197 -4.52 -17.81 6.84
N ARG A 198 -3.73 -17.30 7.80
CA ARG A 198 -2.92 -18.14 8.71
C ARG A 198 -3.80 -19.03 9.59
N LYS A 199 -4.81 -18.45 10.23
CA LYS A 199 -5.76 -19.18 11.09
C LYS A 199 -6.56 -20.21 10.30
N LEU A 200 -7.14 -19.81 9.17
CA LEU A 200 -7.88 -20.65 8.24
C LEU A 200 -7.03 -21.85 7.77
N ALA A 201 -5.76 -21.61 7.41
CA ALA A 201 -4.86 -22.67 7.00
C ALA A 201 -4.52 -23.64 8.15
N PHE A 202 -4.39 -23.16 9.39
CA PHE A 202 -4.22 -24.01 10.57
C PHE A 202 -5.45 -24.88 10.84
N ASP A 203 -6.63 -24.26 10.94
CA ASP A 203 -7.90 -24.93 11.23
C ASP A 203 -8.23 -25.99 10.16
N LEU A 204 -8.01 -25.68 8.88
CA LEU A 204 -8.17 -26.61 7.77
C LEU A 204 -7.08 -27.70 7.75
N ARG A 205 -5.79 -27.38 7.98
CA ARG A 205 -4.73 -28.40 8.11
C ARG A 205 -5.02 -29.37 9.26
N ALA A 206 -5.59 -28.89 10.37
CA ALA A 206 -6.01 -29.74 11.48
C ALA A 206 -7.15 -30.69 11.07
N TYR A 207 -8.19 -30.18 10.39
CA TYR A 207 -9.29 -31.00 9.86
C TYR A 207 -8.80 -32.03 8.80
N MET A 208 -7.93 -31.63 7.87
CA MET A 208 -7.38 -32.49 6.83
C MET A 208 -6.52 -33.64 7.41
N LYS A 209 -5.88 -33.43 8.57
CA LYS A 209 -5.11 -34.47 9.28
C LYS A 209 -5.97 -35.56 9.94
N LEU A 210 -7.29 -35.35 10.10
CA LEU A 210 -8.17 -36.32 10.75
C LEU A 210 -8.35 -37.60 9.93
N SER A 211 -8.43 -37.51 8.60
CA SER A 211 -8.41 -38.67 7.70
C SER A 211 -8.11 -38.27 6.24
N PRO A 212 -7.71 -39.23 5.38
CA PRO A 212 -7.60 -38.99 3.94
C PRO A 212 -8.91 -38.49 3.30
N LEU A 213 -10.08 -38.91 3.81
CA LEU A 213 -11.38 -38.44 3.34
C LEU A 213 -11.62 -36.98 3.72
N ASN A 214 -11.17 -36.53 4.89
CA ASN A 214 -11.22 -35.11 5.28
C ASN A 214 -10.33 -34.25 4.37
N SER A 215 -9.15 -34.76 3.99
CA SER A 215 -8.25 -34.11 3.03
C SER A 215 -8.90 -33.98 1.64
N LEU A 216 -9.44 -35.08 1.10
CA LEU A 216 -10.17 -35.09 -0.17
C LEU A 216 -11.42 -34.18 -0.13
N HIS A 217 -12.12 -34.11 1.00
CA HIS A 217 -13.28 -33.24 1.19
C HIS A 217 -12.91 -31.75 1.09
N VAL A 218 -11.87 -31.30 1.81
CA VAL A 218 -11.41 -29.90 1.74
C VAL A 218 -10.92 -29.54 0.33
N ILE A 219 -10.11 -30.40 -0.27
CA ILE A 219 -9.58 -30.20 -1.63
C ILE A 219 -10.72 -30.14 -2.65
N GLY A 220 -11.69 -31.07 -2.57
CA GLY A 220 -12.85 -31.13 -3.45
C GLY A 220 -13.77 -29.91 -3.33
N VAL A 221 -14.07 -29.46 -2.11
CA VAL A 221 -14.87 -28.25 -1.85
C VAL A 221 -14.18 -27.00 -2.41
N ILE A 222 -12.87 -26.85 -2.17
CA ILE A 222 -12.07 -25.77 -2.75
C ILE A 222 -12.11 -25.85 -4.30
N GLY A 223 -12.02 -27.05 -4.87
CA GLY A 223 -12.15 -27.29 -6.31
C GLY A 223 -13.50 -26.86 -6.88
N VAL A 224 -14.61 -27.21 -6.23
CA VAL A 224 -15.97 -26.79 -6.63
C VAL A 224 -16.10 -25.27 -6.62
N ILE A 225 -15.66 -24.60 -5.55
CA ILE A 225 -15.65 -23.14 -5.44
C ILE A 225 -14.80 -22.54 -6.57
N TYR A 226 -13.62 -23.08 -6.84
CA TYR A 226 -12.71 -22.59 -7.88
C TYR A 226 -13.33 -22.71 -9.28
N ILE A 227 -13.88 -23.88 -9.62
CA ILE A 227 -14.50 -24.15 -10.92
C ILE A 227 -15.71 -23.25 -11.13
N TRP A 228 -16.56 -23.08 -10.09
CA TRP A 228 -17.69 -22.15 -10.16
C TRP A 228 -17.22 -20.71 -10.42
N LYS A 229 -16.21 -20.22 -9.68
CA LYS A 229 -15.65 -18.87 -9.89
C LYS A 229 -15.05 -18.68 -11.29
N GLN A 230 -14.28 -19.64 -11.78
CA GLN A 230 -13.68 -19.56 -13.12
C GLN A 230 -14.74 -19.65 -14.23
N THR A 231 -15.74 -20.53 -14.09
CA THR A 231 -16.85 -20.68 -15.05
C THR A 231 -17.62 -19.37 -15.22
N TRP A 232 -17.98 -18.74 -14.11
CA TRP A 232 -18.78 -17.52 -14.09
C TRP A 232 -17.94 -16.23 -14.07
N SER A 233 -16.62 -16.33 -14.30
CA SER A 233 -15.66 -15.20 -14.30
C SER A 233 -15.68 -14.33 -13.03
N ILE A 234 -15.99 -14.93 -11.87
CA ILE A 234 -16.10 -14.25 -10.57
C ILE A 234 -14.69 -13.97 -10.00
N PRO A 235 -14.35 -12.72 -9.64
CA PRO A 235 -13.00 -12.34 -9.24
C PRO A 235 -12.52 -12.98 -7.92
N GLY A 236 -11.20 -12.98 -7.72
CA GLY A 236 -10.57 -13.46 -6.49
C GLY A 236 -10.27 -14.96 -6.45
N SER A 237 -10.01 -15.61 -7.60
CA SER A 237 -9.42 -16.96 -7.62
C SER A 237 -7.99 -16.99 -7.06
N ALA A 238 -7.27 -15.87 -7.13
CA ALA A 238 -5.93 -15.73 -6.54
C ALA A 238 -5.91 -15.95 -5.01
N ILE A 239 -6.95 -15.54 -4.29
CA ILE A 239 -7.09 -15.83 -2.84
C ILE A 239 -7.23 -17.34 -2.62
N VAL A 240 -7.92 -18.04 -3.52
CA VAL A 240 -8.06 -19.50 -3.45
C VAL A 240 -6.75 -20.23 -3.79
N ASN A 241 -5.93 -19.68 -4.70
CA ASN A 241 -4.55 -20.16 -4.91
C ASN A 241 -3.68 -19.99 -3.66
N VAL A 242 -3.77 -18.84 -2.97
CA VAL A 242 -3.07 -18.59 -1.70
C VAL A 242 -3.53 -19.59 -0.63
N ILE A 243 -4.83 -19.88 -0.52
CA ILE A 243 -5.33 -20.93 0.38
C ILE A 243 -4.80 -22.31 -0.03
N LEU A 244 -4.81 -22.66 -1.33
CA LEU A 244 -4.27 -23.95 -1.79
C LEU A 244 -2.79 -24.13 -1.44
N GLY A 245 -1.94 -23.12 -1.64
CA GLY A 245 -0.53 -23.16 -1.23
C GLY A 245 -0.34 -23.12 0.30
N ALA A 246 -1.26 -22.49 1.02
CA ALA A 246 -1.29 -22.55 2.48
C ALA A 246 -1.72 -23.94 3.01
N LEU A 247 -2.31 -24.83 2.19
CA LEU A 247 -2.74 -26.18 2.59
C LEU A 247 -1.87 -27.32 2.02
N LEU A 248 -1.34 -27.16 0.79
CA LEU A 248 -0.62 -28.17 0.04
C LEU A 248 0.77 -27.65 -0.36
N PRO A 249 1.79 -28.53 -0.57
CA PRO A 249 3.08 -28.13 -1.11
C PRO A 249 2.94 -27.30 -2.39
N THR A 250 3.68 -26.20 -2.50
CA THR A 250 3.55 -25.20 -3.60
C THR A 250 3.37 -25.82 -4.98
N TRP A 251 4.15 -26.85 -5.36
CA TRP A 251 4.07 -27.46 -6.69
C TRP A 251 2.76 -28.25 -6.92
N ILE A 252 2.25 -28.95 -5.91
CA ILE A 252 0.95 -29.65 -5.96
C ILE A 252 -0.18 -28.63 -6.07
N ALA A 253 -0.15 -27.60 -5.22
CA ALA A 253 -1.10 -26.50 -5.25
C ALA A 253 -1.14 -25.81 -6.62
N THR A 254 0.03 -25.56 -7.22
CA THR A 254 0.18 -24.95 -8.55
C THR A 254 -0.45 -25.79 -9.64
N ILE A 255 -0.11 -27.09 -9.72
CA ILE A 255 -0.66 -28.00 -10.75
C ILE A 255 -2.17 -28.09 -10.60
N TYR A 256 -2.68 -28.27 -9.38
CA TYR A 256 -4.11 -28.37 -9.12
C TYR A 256 -4.86 -27.07 -9.49
N ALA A 257 -4.34 -25.90 -9.08
CA ALA A 257 -4.88 -24.60 -9.48
C ALA A 257 -4.91 -24.42 -11.01
N CYS A 258 -3.88 -24.87 -11.73
CA CYS A 258 -3.84 -24.81 -13.20
C CYS A 258 -4.85 -25.77 -13.85
N MET A 259 -5.08 -26.97 -13.30
CA MET A 259 -6.14 -27.88 -13.76
C MET A 259 -7.54 -27.25 -13.56
N LEU A 260 -7.80 -26.69 -12.38
CA LEU A 260 -9.07 -26.02 -12.07
C LEU A 260 -9.27 -24.76 -12.92
N THR A 261 -8.20 -24.02 -13.21
CA THR A 261 -8.22 -22.86 -14.14
C THR A 261 -8.54 -23.29 -15.56
N ALA A 262 -7.90 -24.35 -16.06
CA ALA A 262 -8.12 -24.89 -17.39
C ALA A 262 -9.57 -25.40 -17.57
N PHE A 263 -10.06 -26.19 -16.61
CA PHE A 263 -11.41 -26.76 -16.66
C PHE A 263 -12.50 -25.69 -16.49
N GLY A 264 -12.40 -24.84 -15.46
CA GLY A 264 -13.38 -23.77 -15.25
C GLY A 264 -13.38 -22.71 -16.36
N GLY A 265 -12.21 -22.38 -16.93
CA GLY A 265 -12.14 -21.48 -18.08
C GLY A 265 -12.65 -22.09 -19.39
N PHE A 266 -12.53 -23.41 -19.56
CA PHE A 266 -13.21 -24.13 -20.64
C PHE A 266 -14.73 -24.06 -20.47
N LEU A 267 -15.27 -24.35 -19.28
CA LEU A 267 -16.71 -24.17 -18.99
C LEU A 267 -17.16 -22.71 -19.21
N SER A 268 -16.34 -21.74 -18.83
CA SER A 268 -16.62 -20.31 -19.04
C SER A 268 -16.85 -19.96 -20.51
N SER A 269 -16.13 -20.59 -21.45
CA SER A 269 -16.30 -20.33 -22.89
C SER A 269 -17.73 -20.64 -23.39
N PHE A 270 -18.41 -21.64 -22.82
CA PHE A 270 -19.79 -21.97 -23.17
C PHE A 270 -20.81 -20.93 -22.68
N THR A 271 -20.51 -20.18 -21.62
CA THR A 271 -21.41 -19.14 -21.08
C THR A 271 -21.63 -17.98 -22.06
N ALA A 272 -20.70 -17.75 -22.99
CA ALA A 272 -20.82 -16.71 -24.02
C ALA A 272 -21.62 -17.15 -25.27
N LEU A 273 -21.94 -18.44 -25.44
CA LEU A 273 -22.61 -18.94 -26.65
C LEU A 273 -24.02 -18.36 -26.88
N PRO A 274 -24.90 -18.16 -25.88
CA PRO A 274 -26.23 -17.59 -26.10
C PRO A 274 -26.23 -16.15 -26.64
N ILE A 275 -25.13 -15.40 -26.42
CA ILE A 275 -24.95 -14.03 -26.89
C ILE A 275 -24.05 -13.92 -28.14
N ALA A 276 -23.31 -14.99 -28.50
CA ALA A 276 -22.39 -15.00 -29.64
C ALA A 276 -23.03 -14.54 -30.97
N PRO A 277 -24.27 -14.93 -31.35
CA PRO A 277 -24.91 -14.43 -32.58
C PRO A 277 -25.03 -12.90 -32.64
N HIS A 278 -25.33 -12.26 -31.50
CA HIS A 278 -25.44 -10.80 -31.39
C HIS A 278 -24.06 -10.15 -31.54
N ILE A 279 -23.01 -10.76 -30.99
CA ILE A 279 -21.63 -10.28 -31.12
C ILE A 279 -21.12 -10.45 -32.56
N HIS A 280 -21.43 -11.56 -33.23
CA HIS A 280 -21.12 -11.76 -34.65
C HIS A 280 -21.81 -10.69 -35.53
N TYR A 281 -23.08 -10.38 -35.26
CA TYR A 281 -23.83 -9.37 -36.00
C TYR A 281 -23.31 -7.94 -35.77
N HIS A 282 -22.99 -7.58 -34.52
CA HIS A 282 -22.56 -6.21 -34.18
C HIS A 282 -21.06 -5.94 -34.40
N PHE A 283 -20.21 -6.96 -34.40
CA PHE A 283 -18.75 -6.80 -34.51
C PHE A 283 -18.09 -7.73 -35.56
N PRO A 284 -18.65 -7.88 -36.77
CA PRO A 284 -18.21 -8.89 -37.76
C PRO A 284 -16.73 -8.75 -38.12
N ASN A 285 -16.22 -7.53 -38.29
CA ASN A 285 -14.82 -7.26 -38.66
C ASN A 285 -13.81 -7.63 -37.55
N ALA A 286 -14.21 -7.53 -36.27
CA ALA A 286 -13.36 -7.96 -35.16
C ALA A 286 -13.33 -9.49 -35.08
N ILE A 287 -14.49 -10.14 -35.23
CA ILE A 287 -14.56 -11.60 -35.17
C ILE A 287 -13.95 -12.27 -36.42
N SER A 288 -14.09 -11.71 -37.62
CA SER A 288 -13.43 -12.26 -38.83
C SER A 288 -11.91 -12.19 -38.72
N SER A 289 -11.37 -11.09 -38.20
CA SER A 289 -9.95 -10.93 -37.87
C SER A 289 -9.46 -12.02 -36.91
N LEU A 290 -10.19 -12.28 -35.81
CA LEU A 290 -9.85 -13.34 -34.85
C LEU A 290 -10.06 -14.76 -35.42
N ARG A 291 -11.10 -14.98 -36.23
CA ARG A 291 -11.41 -16.27 -36.88
C ARG A 291 -10.32 -16.66 -37.89
N SER A 292 -9.61 -15.70 -38.47
CA SER A 292 -8.42 -15.98 -39.31
C SER A 292 -7.32 -16.73 -38.55
N ILE A 293 -7.18 -16.48 -37.25
CA ILE A 293 -6.18 -17.07 -36.35
C ILE A 293 -6.53 -18.53 -36.02
N ASN A 294 -7.83 -18.86 -35.96
CA ASN A 294 -8.33 -20.21 -35.65
C ASN A 294 -8.09 -21.25 -36.77
N LYS A 295 -7.53 -20.85 -37.92
CA LYS A 295 -7.21 -21.73 -39.05
C LYS A 295 -6.04 -22.69 -38.78
N ASP A 296 -5.18 -22.37 -37.82
CA ASP A 296 -3.95 -23.11 -37.51
C ASP A 296 -3.91 -23.39 -35.99
N PRO A 297 -4.14 -24.66 -35.56
CA PRO A 297 -4.14 -25.03 -34.15
C PRO A 297 -2.84 -24.72 -33.40
N TYR A 298 -1.68 -24.72 -34.09
CA TYR A 298 -0.38 -24.43 -33.47
C TYR A 298 -0.20 -22.93 -33.26
N LYS A 299 -0.48 -22.10 -34.27
CA LYS A 299 -0.44 -20.63 -34.13
C LYS A 299 -1.51 -20.11 -33.16
N LEU A 300 -2.65 -20.79 -33.08
CA LEU A 300 -3.68 -20.54 -32.07
C LEU A 300 -3.16 -20.85 -30.65
N PHE A 301 -2.56 -22.03 -30.45
CA PHE A 301 -1.96 -22.42 -29.17
C PHE A 301 -0.88 -21.43 -28.73
N GLU A 302 0.07 -21.09 -29.61
CA GLU A 302 1.15 -20.13 -29.36
C GLU A 302 0.61 -18.77 -28.91
N ARG A 303 -0.33 -18.18 -29.66
CA ARG A 303 -0.90 -16.86 -29.37
C ARG A 303 -1.72 -16.85 -28.08
N LEU A 304 -2.50 -17.91 -27.82
CA LEU A 304 -3.23 -18.04 -26.55
C LEU A 304 -2.29 -18.26 -25.37
N LEU A 305 -1.18 -19.00 -25.55
CA LEU A 305 -0.18 -19.21 -24.51
C LEU A 305 0.52 -17.89 -24.15
N ILE A 306 1.02 -17.15 -25.14
CA ILE A 306 1.65 -15.84 -24.93
C ILE A 306 0.69 -14.85 -24.25
N ALA A 307 -0.57 -14.78 -24.72
CA ALA A 307 -1.60 -13.91 -24.15
C ALA A 307 -2.05 -14.30 -22.72
N ARG A 308 -1.66 -15.49 -22.22
CA ARG A 308 -1.97 -15.96 -20.86
C ARG A 308 -0.76 -15.91 -19.93
N LEU A 309 0.45 -16.13 -20.46
CA LEU A 309 1.71 -15.91 -19.76
C LEU A 309 1.94 -14.43 -19.44
N ILE A 310 1.56 -13.53 -20.36
CA ILE A 310 1.66 -12.08 -20.19
C ILE A 310 0.30 -11.56 -19.69
N PRO A 311 0.14 -11.18 -18.40
CA PRO A 311 -1.16 -10.95 -17.76
C PRO A 311 -1.80 -9.59 -18.10
N VAL A 312 -1.64 -9.11 -19.34
CA VAL A 312 -2.25 -7.86 -19.84
C VAL A 312 -3.73 -8.03 -20.14
N ILE A 313 -4.17 -9.24 -20.52
CA ILE A 313 -5.58 -9.55 -20.82
C ILE A 313 -6.13 -10.49 -19.75
N PRO A 314 -7.22 -10.13 -19.02
CA PRO A 314 -7.84 -11.01 -18.04
C PRO A 314 -8.29 -12.34 -18.66
N TYR A 315 -7.99 -13.46 -17.99
CA TYR A 315 -8.33 -14.80 -18.52
C TYR A 315 -9.84 -14.96 -18.78
N ALA A 316 -10.70 -14.34 -17.96
CA ALA A 316 -12.14 -14.24 -18.18
C ALA A 316 -12.48 -13.73 -19.60
N ALA A 317 -11.86 -12.63 -20.04
CA ALA A 317 -12.09 -12.05 -21.36
C ALA A 317 -11.60 -12.98 -22.48
N LEU A 318 -10.42 -13.60 -22.32
CA LEU A 318 -9.90 -14.59 -23.28
C LEU A 318 -10.78 -15.84 -23.38
N ASN A 319 -11.36 -16.28 -22.27
CA ASN A 319 -12.17 -17.50 -22.20
C ASN A 319 -13.55 -17.28 -22.84
N LEU A 320 -14.22 -16.17 -22.51
CA LEU A 320 -15.46 -15.75 -23.15
C LEU A 320 -15.27 -15.50 -24.66
N ALA A 321 -14.19 -14.79 -25.04
CA ALA A 321 -13.85 -14.55 -26.45
C ALA A 321 -13.55 -15.86 -27.21
N GLY A 322 -12.91 -16.84 -26.58
CA GLY A 322 -12.70 -18.16 -27.16
C GLY A 322 -14.01 -18.85 -27.56
N GLY A 323 -15.02 -18.79 -26.69
CA GLY A 323 -16.37 -19.29 -26.97
C GLY A 323 -17.05 -18.57 -28.14
N VAL A 324 -16.99 -17.24 -28.17
CA VAL A 324 -17.59 -16.43 -29.25
C VAL A 324 -16.88 -16.62 -30.59
N VAL A 325 -15.54 -16.74 -30.61
CA VAL A 325 -14.77 -16.95 -31.85
C VAL A 325 -14.89 -18.39 -32.35
N GLY A 326 -15.23 -19.35 -31.47
CA GLY A 326 -15.34 -20.77 -31.80
C GLY A 326 -13.98 -21.46 -31.89
N VAL A 327 -13.07 -21.17 -30.96
CA VAL A 327 -11.67 -21.64 -31.01
C VAL A 327 -11.53 -23.14 -30.75
N SER A 328 -10.54 -23.76 -31.39
CA SER A 328 -10.23 -25.19 -31.20
C SER A 328 -9.93 -25.54 -29.73
N TYR A 329 -10.69 -26.47 -29.15
CA TYR A 329 -10.69 -26.73 -27.70
C TYR A 329 -9.36 -27.24 -27.15
N ILE A 330 -8.63 -28.11 -27.87
CA ILE A 330 -7.36 -28.67 -27.37
C ILE A 330 -6.27 -27.57 -27.25
N PRO A 331 -5.96 -26.78 -28.29
CA PRO A 331 -5.14 -25.57 -28.15
C PRO A 331 -5.57 -24.65 -27.01
N PHE A 332 -6.88 -24.44 -26.84
CA PHE A 332 -7.42 -23.54 -25.82
C PHE A 332 -7.23 -24.07 -24.39
N ILE A 333 -7.48 -25.35 -24.13
CA ILE A 333 -7.34 -25.96 -22.80
C ILE A 333 -5.87 -26.05 -22.41
N VAL A 334 -5.00 -26.55 -23.31
CA VAL A 334 -3.58 -26.77 -23.00
C VAL A 334 -2.85 -25.43 -22.79
N SER A 335 -3.14 -24.40 -23.59
CA SER A 335 -2.58 -23.06 -23.36
C SER A 335 -3.15 -22.36 -22.12
N LEU A 336 -4.34 -22.74 -21.63
CA LEU A 336 -4.87 -22.23 -20.35
C LEU A 336 -4.22 -22.93 -19.15
N PHE A 337 -4.00 -24.24 -19.23
CA PHE A 337 -3.23 -24.97 -18.23
C PHE A 337 -1.81 -24.43 -18.13
N LEU A 338 -1.04 -24.45 -19.22
CA LEU A 338 0.36 -24.01 -19.23
C LEU A 338 0.52 -22.51 -18.99
N GLY A 339 -0.32 -21.68 -19.62
CA GLY A 339 -0.23 -20.23 -19.53
C GLY A 339 -0.58 -19.66 -18.14
N SER A 340 -1.30 -20.42 -17.31
CA SER A 340 -1.64 -20.00 -15.95
C SER A 340 -0.62 -20.40 -14.88
N ILE A 341 0.40 -21.22 -15.22
CA ILE A 341 1.43 -21.69 -14.28
C ILE A 341 2.15 -20.53 -13.55
N PRO A 342 2.59 -19.43 -14.19
CA PRO A 342 3.24 -18.33 -13.49
C PRO A 342 2.35 -17.71 -12.41
N MET A 343 1.15 -17.27 -12.79
CA MET A 343 0.24 -16.56 -11.89
C MET A 343 -0.33 -17.44 -10.78
N ASN A 344 -0.65 -18.71 -11.10
CA ASN A 344 -1.11 -19.66 -10.11
C ASN A 344 0.00 -20.06 -9.15
N GLY A 345 1.22 -20.31 -9.66
CA GLY A 345 2.35 -20.75 -8.85
C GLY A 345 2.92 -19.65 -7.96
N VAL A 346 2.97 -18.39 -8.43
CA VAL A 346 3.27 -17.22 -7.58
C VAL A 346 2.28 -17.14 -6.42
N ALA A 347 0.97 -17.23 -6.68
CA ALA A 347 -0.05 -17.14 -5.64
C ALA A 347 -0.02 -18.33 -4.66
N CYS A 348 0.28 -19.55 -5.13
CA CYS A 348 0.47 -20.71 -4.25
C CYS A 348 1.73 -20.55 -3.38
N ALA A 349 2.86 -20.13 -3.96
CA ALA A 349 4.11 -19.92 -3.24
C ALA A 349 3.96 -18.86 -2.13
N VAL A 350 3.20 -17.79 -2.38
CA VAL A 350 2.86 -16.79 -1.34
C VAL A 350 2.11 -17.41 -0.16
N GLY A 351 1.17 -18.33 -0.40
CA GLY A 351 0.44 -19.04 0.67
C GLY A 351 1.33 -19.97 1.49
N ASP A 352 2.18 -20.74 0.82
CA ASP A 352 3.15 -21.66 1.44
C ASP A 352 4.16 -20.88 2.31
N VAL A 353 4.73 -19.80 1.77
CA VAL A 353 5.64 -18.89 2.48
C VAL A 353 4.96 -18.22 3.68
N LEU A 354 3.73 -17.72 3.52
CA LEU A 354 2.96 -17.04 4.57
C LEU A 354 2.66 -17.95 5.78
N VAL A 355 2.47 -19.26 5.55
CA VAL A 355 2.38 -20.24 6.65
C VAL A 355 3.77 -20.63 7.15
N SER A 356 4.75 -20.82 6.27
CA SER A 356 6.12 -21.23 6.63
C SER A 356 6.80 -20.25 7.58
N LEU A 357 6.60 -18.94 7.39
CA LEU A 357 7.14 -17.87 8.23
C LEU A 357 6.31 -17.59 9.49
N ALA A 358 5.10 -18.14 9.61
CA ALA A 358 4.21 -17.91 10.76
C ALA A 358 4.47 -18.88 11.94
N TYR A 359 5.20 -19.97 11.70
CA TYR A 359 5.55 -21.00 12.70
C TYR A 359 7.05 -20.99 13.01
N VAL A 360 7.62 -19.80 13.20
CA VAL A 360 8.94 -19.62 13.81
C VAL A 360 8.80 -19.97 15.30
N ASP A 361 9.52 -20.99 15.76
CA ASP A 361 9.56 -21.33 17.19
C ASP A 361 10.26 -20.20 17.97
N GLU A 362 9.87 -19.94 19.21
CA GLU A 362 10.29 -18.76 19.99
C GLU A 362 11.81 -18.64 20.23
N GLY A 363 12.59 -19.68 19.93
CA GLY A 363 14.05 -19.70 19.97
C GLY A 363 14.78 -19.62 18.61
N GLU A 364 14.06 -19.64 17.47
CA GLU A 364 14.66 -19.51 16.14
C GLU A 364 14.59 -18.05 15.64
N SER A 365 15.69 -17.50 15.11
CA SER A 365 15.63 -16.17 14.50
C SER A 365 14.92 -16.22 13.14
N LEU A 366 14.02 -15.25 12.89
CA LEU A 366 13.35 -15.09 11.60
C LEU A 366 14.35 -15.03 10.43
N SER A 367 15.53 -14.45 10.65
CA SER A 367 16.61 -14.40 9.67
C SER A 367 17.17 -15.79 9.32
N HIS A 368 17.40 -16.67 10.29
CA HIS A 368 17.85 -18.04 10.04
C HIS A 368 16.86 -18.79 9.14
N ARG A 369 15.57 -18.68 9.46
CA ARG A 369 14.51 -19.36 8.70
C ARG A 369 14.36 -18.79 7.28
N MET A 370 14.45 -17.47 7.09
CA MET A 370 14.41 -16.84 5.76
C MET A 370 15.59 -17.26 4.87
N PHE A 371 16.77 -17.54 5.46
CA PHE A 371 17.94 -18.07 4.74
C PHE A 371 18.07 -19.60 4.78
N SER A 372 17.03 -20.32 5.24
CA SER A 372 17.01 -21.78 5.16
C SER A 372 16.98 -22.26 3.69
N THR A 373 17.58 -23.43 3.42
CA THR A 373 17.63 -24.01 2.07
C THR A 373 16.24 -24.18 1.45
N GLU A 374 15.22 -24.52 2.26
CA GLU A 374 13.84 -24.62 1.81
C GLU A 374 13.29 -23.26 1.35
N MET A 375 13.47 -22.21 2.15
CA MET A 375 13.01 -20.86 1.80
C MET A 375 13.77 -20.28 0.60
N ILE A 376 15.08 -20.51 0.50
CA ILE A 376 15.87 -20.11 -0.67
C ILE A 376 15.36 -20.80 -1.94
N VAL A 377 15.03 -22.10 -1.88
CA VAL A 377 14.42 -22.81 -3.02
C VAL A 377 13.02 -22.30 -3.35
N LYS A 378 12.17 -22.01 -2.35
CA LYS A 378 10.85 -21.39 -2.56
C LYS A 378 10.95 -20.00 -3.21
N PHE A 379 11.90 -19.17 -2.77
CA PHE A 379 12.14 -17.84 -3.37
C PHE A 379 12.75 -17.94 -4.78
N ALA A 380 13.70 -18.85 -5.02
CA ALA A 380 14.25 -19.07 -6.37
C ALA A 380 13.17 -19.56 -7.37
N PHE A 381 12.28 -20.46 -6.92
CA PHE A 381 11.13 -20.91 -7.70
C PHE A 381 10.15 -19.75 -8.00
N LEU A 382 9.85 -18.92 -6.99
CA LEU A 382 9.01 -17.72 -7.14
C LEU A 382 9.62 -16.71 -8.15
N SER A 383 10.93 -16.45 -8.06
CA SER A 383 11.66 -15.61 -9.02
C SER A 383 11.64 -16.19 -10.42
N LEU A 384 11.84 -17.50 -10.59
CA LEU A 384 11.79 -18.18 -11.88
C LEU A 384 10.40 -18.05 -12.52
N LEU A 385 9.32 -18.26 -11.75
CA LEU A 385 7.95 -18.07 -12.24
C LEU A 385 7.65 -16.61 -12.60
N GLY A 386 8.11 -15.65 -11.80
CA GLY A 386 7.95 -14.21 -12.08
C GLY A 386 8.70 -13.74 -13.32
N LEU A 387 9.87 -14.33 -13.60
CA LEU A 387 10.68 -14.03 -14.80
C LEU A 387 10.23 -14.79 -16.05
N LEU A 388 9.51 -15.92 -15.91
CA LEU A 388 9.13 -16.77 -17.04
C LEU A 388 8.36 -16.02 -18.16
N PRO A 389 7.41 -15.11 -17.89
CA PRO A 389 6.77 -14.29 -18.94
C PRO A 389 7.75 -13.39 -19.70
N VAL A 390 8.78 -12.88 -19.03
CA VAL A 390 9.80 -12.00 -19.63
C VAL A 390 10.78 -12.82 -20.47
N LEU A 391 11.27 -13.94 -19.94
CA LEU A 391 12.16 -14.86 -20.65
C LEU A 391 11.50 -15.42 -21.92
N LEU A 392 10.23 -15.84 -21.82
CA LEU A 392 9.47 -16.33 -22.97
C LEU A 392 9.14 -15.21 -23.97
N LYS A 393 8.90 -13.96 -23.53
CA LYS A 393 8.79 -12.81 -24.44
C LYS A 393 10.06 -12.65 -25.29
N HIS A 394 11.25 -12.79 -24.72
CA HIS A 394 12.50 -12.70 -25.48
C HIS A 394 12.72 -13.92 -26.41
N LEU A 395 12.34 -15.12 -25.99
CA LEU A 395 12.47 -16.33 -26.83
C LEU A 395 11.50 -16.36 -28.02
N PHE A 396 10.28 -15.80 -27.88
CA PHE A 396 9.29 -15.74 -28.97
C PHE A 396 9.33 -14.43 -29.79
N ALA A 397 10.10 -13.43 -29.38
CA ALA A 397 10.24 -12.15 -30.11
C ALA A 397 10.62 -12.28 -31.60
N PRO A 398 11.50 -13.21 -32.04
CA PRO A 398 11.99 -13.23 -33.43
C PRO A 398 10.92 -13.45 -34.52
N MET A 399 9.76 -14.02 -34.19
CA MET A 399 8.73 -14.38 -35.19
C MET A 399 7.63 -13.32 -35.37
N ALA A 400 7.66 -12.22 -34.61
CA ALA A 400 6.65 -11.16 -34.72
C ALA A 400 6.94 -10.13 -35.83
N MET A 401 8.17 -10.04 -36.34
CA MET A 401 8.61 -8.97 -37.26
C MET A 401 8.79 -9.46 -38.71
N SER A 402 7.76 -10.09 -39.26
CA SER A 402 7.62 -10.29 -40.71
C SER A 402 6.15 -10.28 -41.11
N GLN A 403 5.69 -9.13 -41.62
CA GLN A 403 4.52 -8.86 -42.51
C GLN A 403 3.93 -7.46 -42.24
N GLY A 404 3.97 -6.56 -43.24
CA GLY A 404 3.11 -5.37 -43.31
C GLY A 404 3.66 -4.06 -42.71
N ALA A 405 3.45 -2.96 -43.44
CA ALA A 405 3.73 -1.59 -43.01
C ALA A 405 2.63 -1.03 -42.07
N PRO A 406 2.92 -0.02 -41.22
CA PRO A 406 1.99 0.43 -40.19
C PRO A 406 0.80 1.23 -40.74
N SER A 407 -0.42 0.69 -40.57
CA SER A 407 -1.66 1.45 -40.69
C SER A 407 -1.99 2.16 -39.36
N LYS A 408 -2.51 3.39 -39.43
CA LYS A 408 -2.80 4.20 -38.24
C LYS A 408 -3.93 3.57 -37.40
N PRO A 409 -3.79 3.47 -36.06
CA PRO A 409 -4.85 2.91 -35.20
C PRO A 409 -6.08 3.83 -35.19
N SER A 410 -7.28 3.23 -35.28
CA SER A 410 -8.54 3.96 -35.35
C SER A 410 -8.98 4.47 -33.97
N SER A 411 -9.15 5.78 -33.83
CA SER A 411 -9.31 6.49 -32.55
C SER A 411 -10.73 6.43 -31.93
N SER A 412 -11.61 5.54 -32.39
CA SER A 412 -13.03 5.54 -32.04
C SER A 412 -13.33 5.13 -30.60
N ILE A 413 -12.67 4.08 -30.08
CA ILE A 413 -12.92 3.54 -28.73
C ILE A 413 -12.55 4.57 -27.66
N HIS A 414 -11.41 5.23 -27.83
CA HIS A 414 -10.88 6.21 -26.86
C HIS A 414 -11.78 7.45 -26.73
N LEU A 415 -12.51 7.81 -27.80
CA LEU A 415 -13.44 8.93 -27.82
C LEU A 415 -14.76 8.62 -27.07
N SER A 416 -15.22 7.37 -27.09
CA SER A 416 -16.42 6.93 -26.36
C SER A 416 -16.23 7.02 -24.84
N ILE A 417 -15.10 6.49 -24.35
CA ILE A 417 -14.74 6.55 -22.92
C ILE A 417 -14.55 8.02 -22.48
N LYS A 418 -13.89 8.85 -23.29
CA LYS A 418 -13.69 10.28 -23.00
C LYS A 418 -15.01 11.05 -22.95
N LYS A 419 -16.00 10.73 -23.78
CA LYS A 419 -17.36 11.29 -23.68
C LYS A 419 -18.08 10.88 -22.39
N HIS A 420 -17.92 9.64 -21.93
CA HIS A 420 -18.56 9.19 -20.68
C HIS A 420 -17.93 9.85 -19.44
N LEU A 421 -16.60 9.93 -19.39
CA LEU A 421 -15.88 10.62 -18.31
C LEU A 421 -16.18 12.12 -18.27
N ASN A 422 -16.19 12.80 -19.42
CA ASN A 422 -16.54 14.23 -19.48
C ASN A 422 -17.96 14.52 -18.97
N LYS A 423 -18.90 13.58 -19.09
CA LYS A 423 -20.27 13.68 -18.54
C LYS A 423 -20.32 13.55 -17.01
N VAL A 424 -19.31 12.92 -16.39
CA VAL A 424 -19.17 12.88 -14.92
C VAL A 424 -18.57 14.18 -14.41
N TYR A 425 -17.53 14.69 -15.08
CA TYR A 425 -16.86 15.94 -14.67
C TYR A 425 -17.64 17.23 -14.99
N SER A 426 -18.61 17.20 -15.90
CA SER A 426 -19.43 18.37 -16.27
C SER A 426 -20.36 18.90 -15.17
N HIS A 427 -20.42 18.25 -14.01
CA HIS A 427 -21.23 18.68 -12.86
C HIS A 427 -20.42 19.43 -11.77
N VAL A 428 -19.10 19.63 -11.95
CA VAL A 428 -18.21 20.13 -10.88
C VAL A 428 -17.51 21.47 -11.22
N LEU A 429 -17.51 21.91 -12.48
CA LEU A 429 -16.83 23.15 -12.90
C LEU A 429 -17.66 24.00 -13.88
N PRO A 430 -17.73 25.35 -13.71
CA PRO A 430 -18.31 26.26 -14.70
C PRO A 430 -17.50 26.30 -16.01
N ALA A 431 -18.20 26.34 -17.16
CA ALA A 431 -17.61 26.19 -18.50
C ALA A 431 -16.97 27.48 -19.08
N SER A 432 -16.40 28.37 -18.26
CA SER A 432 -15.97 29.72 -18.66
C SER A 432 -14.47 29.90 -18.96
N LEU A 433 -13.63 28.88 -18.74
CA LEU A 433 -12.16 29.01 -18.69
C LEU A 433 -11.37 28.20 -19.74
N ILE A 434 -11.96 27.86 -20.90
CA ILE A 434 -11.24 27.12 -21.97
C ILE A 434 -11.32 27.85 -23.33
N LYS A 435 -10.58 28.95 -23.41
CA LYS A 435 -9.98 29.61 -24.59
C LYS A 435 -8.74 30.35 -24.07
N SER A 436 -7.60 30.43 -24.74
CA SER A 436 -7.02 29.63 -25.83
C SER A 436 -5.47 29.71 -25.65
N ASP A 437 -4.56 29.25 -26.51
CA ASP A 437 -4.63 28.85 -27.92
C ASP A 437 -3.54 27.81 -28.26
N ALA A 438 -3.43 27.41 -29.53
CA ALA A 438 -2.40 26.48 -30.01
C ALA A 438 -1.85 26.91 -31.39
N SER A 439 -0.71 27.60 -31.38
CA SER A 439 0.02 28.00 -32.59
C SER A 439 1.50 27.65 -32.47
N THR A 440 1.85 26.43 -32.87
CA THR A 440 3.25 25.98 -32.99
C THR A 440 3.67 25.99 -34.47
N LYS A 441 4.64 26.83 -34.81
CA LYS A 441 5.38 26.75 -36.08
C LYS A 441 6.88 26.95 -35.83
N ASN A 442 7.64 26.01 -36.39
CA ASN A 442 9.05 26.10 -36.78
C ASN A 442 10.00 26.96 -35.94
N THR A 443 10.89 26.28 -35.21
CA THR A 443 12.34 26.50 -35.37
C THR A 443 13.07 25.17 -35.17
N ALA A 444 13.85 24.78 -36.18
CA ALA A 444 14.98 23.88 -36.00
C ALA A 444 16.25 24.73 -35.76
N ASP A 445 17.35 24.06 -35.42
CA ASP A 445 18.66 24.63 -35.08
C ASP A 445 18.69 25.60 -33.89
N TYR A 446 19.40 25.19 -32.83
CA TYR A 446 20.50 25.99 -32.30
C TYR A 446 21.45 25.13 -31.46
N ALA A 447 22.60 24.80 -32.04
CA ALA A 447 23.72 24.25 -31.28
C ALA A 447 24.63 25.38 -30.77
N SER A 448 25.16 25.18 -29.56
CA SER A 448 26.43 25.77 -29.08
C SER A 448 26.59 27.30 -29.06
N LYS A 449 26.32 27.90 -27.88
CA LYS A 449 27.27 28.82 -27.22
C LYS A 449 26.88 29.09 -25.76
N LYS A 450 27.73 28.68 -24.80
CA LYS A 450 27.65 29.16 -23.41
C LYS A 450 28.19 30.60 -23.38
N VAL A 451 27.31 31.58 -23.16
CA VAL A 451 27.73 32.92 -22.72
C VAL A 451 28.00 32.83 -21.21
N LYS A 452 29.20 33.20 -20.77
CA LYS A 452 29.46 33.43 -19.35
C LYS A 452 28.76 34.73 -18.95
N LEU A 453 27.83 34.64 -18.02
CA LEU A 453 27.29 35.81 -17.33
C LEU A 453 28.14 36.06 -16.08
N ASP A 454 28.45 37.32 -15.80
CA ASP A 454 29.27 37.68 -14.64
C ASP A 454 28.59 37.30 -13.32
N GLY A 455 29.38 36.82 -12.37
CA GLY A 455 28.91 36.30 -11.08
C GLY A 455 28.51 34.83 -11.06
N GLN A 456 28.63 34.09 -12.17
CA GLN A 456 28.44 32.63 -12.17
C GLN A 456 29.72 31.90 -11.73
N SER A 457 29.61 31.06 -10.68
CA SER A 457 30.73 30.24 -10.19
C SER A 457 31.26 29.26 -11.24
N SER A 458 32.56 28.97 -11.16
CA SER A 458 33.21 27.88 -11.91
C SER A 458 32.89 26.49 -11.35
N LYS A 459 32.40 26.39 -10.12
CA LYS A 459 32.04 25.14 -9.46
C LYS A 459 30.83 24.47 -10.13
N THR A 460 30.85 23.14 -10.17
CA THR A 460 29.88 22.30 -10.88
C THR A 460 29.11 21.38 -9.93
N ILE A 461 27.80 21.21 -10.16
CA ILE A 461 26.92 20.36 -9.35
C ILE A 461 26.43 19.18 -10.18
N GLY A 462 26.63 17.95 -9.71
CA GLY A 462 26.05 16.74 -10.27
C GLY A 462 24.79 16.29 -9.51
N THR A 463 23.80 15.78 -10.23
CA THR A 463 22.67 15.02 -9.66
C THR A 463 22.07 14.08 -10.72
N HIS A 464 21.04 13.30 -10.41
CA HIS A 464 20.52 12.31 -11.35
C HIS A 464 19.64 12.92 -12.46
N ASN A 465 19.57 12.23 -13.60
CA ASN A 465 18.60 12.49 -14.69
C ASN A 465 17.27 11.75 -14.44
N GLY A 466 16.33 11.81 -15.40
CA GLY A 466 15.02 11.19 -15.26
C GLY A 466 13.98 12.08 -14.57
N VAL A 467 12.93 11.43 -14.03
CA VAL A 467 12.04 12.01 -13.02
C VAL A 467 12.89 12.61 -11.89
N PHE A 468 12.43 13.71 -11.30
CA PHE A 468 13.08 14.42 -10.19
C PHE A 468 12.16 14.52 -8.97
N HIS A 469 12.77 14.66 -7.79
CA HIS A 469 12.09 14.77 -6.51
C HIS A 469 12.20 16.20 -5.96
N ALA A 470 11.95 16.39 -4.67
CA ALA A 470 11.95 17.71 -4.02
C ALA A 470 13.21 17.96 -3.18
N ASP A 471 13.90 16.91 -2.76
CA ASP A 471 15.11 17.00 -1.99
C ASP A 471 16.31 17.34 -2.90
N GLU A 472 16.53 16.67 -4.03
CA GLU A 472 17.67 16.96 -4.91
C GLU A 472 17.52 18.32 -5.62
N ALA A 473 16.28 18.68 -5.95
CA ALA A 473 15.89 20.02 -6.37
C ALA A 473 16.19 21.10 -5.29
N LEU A 474 15.93 20.83 -4.01
CA LEU A 474 16.26 21.73 -2.90
C LEU A 474 17.76 21.76 -2.60
N ALA A 475 18.45 20.63 -2.61
CA ALA A 475 19.89 20.51 -2.39
C ALA A 475 20.67 21.37 -3.38
N VAL A 476 20.28 21.34 -4.66
CA VAL A 476 20.82 22.23 -5.70
C VAL A 476 20.58 23.72 -5.37
N PHE A 477 19.41 24.08 -4.83
CA PHE A 477 19.13 25.47 -4.46
C PHE A 477 19.95 25.92 -3.24
N LEU A 478 19.96 25.10 -2.18
CA LEU A 478 20.72 25.34 -0.95
C LEU A 478 22.21 25.56 -1.26
N LEU A 479 22.80 24.70 -2.10
CA LEU A 479 24.17 24.90 -2.58
C LEU A 479 24.33 26.25 -3.29
N ARG A 480 23.42 26.61 -4.21
CA ARG A 480 23.49 27.88 -4.95
C ARG A 480 23.31 29.15 -4.10
N LEU A 481 22.93 29.04 -2.82
CA LEU A 481 22.98 30.14 -1.85
C LEU A 481 24.39 30.36 -1.28
N LEU A 482 25.24 29.32 -1.27
CA LEU A 482 26.64 29.43 -0.84
C LEU A 482 27.44 30.27 -1.84
N PRO A 483 28.35 31.17 -1.39
CA PRO A 483 29.14 32.01 -2.29
C PRO A 483 29.94 31.22 -3.33
N GLU A 484 30.45 30.04 -2.96
CA GLU A 484 31.27 29.17 -3.81
C GLU A 484 30.49 28.44 -4.91
N TYR A 485 29.18 28.19 -4.73
CA TYR A 485 28.32 27.54 -5.73
C TYR A 485 27.29 28.50 -6.34
N LYS A 486 27.47 29.81 -6.13
CA LYS A 486 26.52 30.83 -6.60
C LYS A 486 26.32 30.77 -8.11
N GLY A 487 25.08 30.48 -8.51
CA GLY A 487 24.69 30.30 -9.91
C GLY A 487 25.28 29.07 -10.61
N SER A 488 25.91 28.13 -9.89
CA SER A 488 26.62 26.99 -10.47
C SER A 488 25.78 26.19 -11.47
N PRO A 489 26.35 25.81 -12.62
CA PRO A 489 25.69 24.91 -13.57
C PRO A 489 25.48 23.52 -12.95
N VAL A 490 24.34 22.93 -13.26
CA VAL A 490 23.95 21.59 -12.82
C VAL A 490 24.00 20.63 -14.01
N THR A 491 24.60 19.47 -13.81
CA THR A 491 24.62 18.35 -14.77
C THR A 491 23.76 17.22 -14.21
N ARG A 492 22.70 16.85 -14.93
CA ARG A 492 21.82 15.73 -14.55
C ARG A 492 22.22 14.45 -15.30
N THR A 493 22.74 13.44 -14.61
CA THR A 493 23.20 12.16 -15.21
C THR A 493 23.36 11.05 -14.16
N ARG A 494 23.44 9.79 -14.61
CA ARG A 494 23.88 8.63 -13.81
C ARG A 494 25.22 8.05 -14.28
N ASP A 495 25.89 8.68 -15.24
CA ASP A 495 27.23 8.27 -15.67
C ASP A 495 28.28 8.69 -14.62
N ILE A 496 28.80 7.70 -13.89
CA ILE A 496 29.81 7.89 -12.85
C ILE A 496 31.09 8.57 -13.38
N ASN A 497 31.43 8.42 -14.67
CA ASN A 497 32.59 9.08 -15.27
C ASN A 497 32.40 10.60 -15.36
N ILE A 498 31.15 11.06 -15.54
CA ILE A 498 30.79 12.48 -15.54
C ILE A 498 30.64 12.99 -14.10
N LEU A 499 29.99 12.22 -13.21
CA LEU A 499 29.81 12.58 -11.80
C LEU A 499 31.14 12.69 -11.03
N ASN A 500 32.15 11.90 -11.41
CA ASN A 500 33.52 12.02 -10.87
C ASN A 500 34.25 13.30 -11.31
N GLN A 501 33.75 14.01 -12.33
CA GLN A 501 34.29 15.30 -12.79
C GLN A 501 33.57 16.51 -12.15
N MET A 502 32.44 16.30 -11.46
CA MET A 502 31.71 17.37 -10.79
C MET A 502 32.34 17.68 -9.43
N ASP A 503 32.39 18.96 -9.05
CA ASP A 503 32.94 19.36 -7.74
C ASP A 503 32.15 18.75 -6.58
N ILE A 504 30.82 18.85 -6.65
CA ILE A 504 29.88 18.31 -5.68
C ILE A 504 28.81 17.47 -6.38
N VAL A 505 28.37 16.39 -5.74
CA VAL A 505 27.29 15.54 -6.26
C VAL A 505 26.27 15.26 -5.16
N VAL A 506 24.99 15.44 -5.50
CA VAL A 506 23.83 15.20 -4.63
C VAL A 506 22.90 14.18 -5.27
N ASP A 507 22.37 13.28 -4.46
CA ASP A 507 21.38 12.25 -4.83
C ASP A 507 21.78 11.26 -5.93
N VAL A 508 23.08 11.06 -6.15
CA VAL A 508 23.57 10.01 -7.07
C VAL A 508 25.02 9.62 -6.77
N GLY A 509 25.31 8.32 -6.87
CA GLY A 509 26.66 7.77 -6.78
C GLY A 509 26.86 6.72 -5.69
N ASP A 510 25.80 6.30 -4.99
CA ASP A 510 25.80 5.27 -3.95
C ASP A 510 26.78 5.56 -2.78
N VAL A 511 27.04 6.84 -2.49
CA VAL A 511 27.97 7.24 -1.42
C VAL A 511 27.63 8.59 -0.78
N TYR A 512 27.71 8.63 0.55
CA TYR A 512 27.77 9.85 1.35
C TYR A 512 29.17 9.99 1.97
N ASP A 513 29.84 11.08 1.63
CA ASP A 513 31.14 11.48 2.17
C ASP A 513 31.29 13.00 2.02
N HIS A 514 31.12 13.73 3.13
CA HIS A 514 31.28 15.18 3.18
C HIS A 514 32.67 15.64 2.74
N GLY A 515 33.73 14.89 3.10
CA GLY A 515 35.12 15.20 2.71
C GLY A 515 35.41 14.98 1.23
N LYS A 516 34.56 14.23 0.51
CA LYS A 516 34.59 14.11 -0.96
C LYS A 516 33.46 14.89 -1.66
N LEU A 517 32.67 15.67 -0.91
CA LEU A 517 31.51 16.40 -1.43
C LEU A 517 30.54 15.49 -2.20
N ARG A 518 30.19 14.34 -1.62
CA ARG A 518 29.22 13.38 -2.17
C ARG A 518 28.10 13.15 -1.16
N TYR A 519 26.85 13.29 -1.61
CA TYR A 519 25.67 13.34 -0.76
C TYR A 519 24.51 12.53 -1.39
N ASP A 520 24.71 11.23 -1.53
CA ASP A 520 23.67 10.26 -1.89
C ASP A 520 23.31 9.39 -0.66
N HIS A 521 22.04 9.05 -0.53
CA HIS A 521 21.45 8.27 0.57
C HIS A 521 20.90 6.90 0.13
N HIS A 522 20.81 6.64 -1.18
CA HIS A 522 20.16 5.46 -1.77
C HIS A 522 20.82 4.10 -1.42
N TYR A 523 22.07 4.11 -0.96
CA TYR A 523 22.88 2.91 -0.84
C TYR A 523 22.59 2.07 0.42
N ARG A 524 22.72 0.75 0.28
CA ARG A 524 22.48 -0.20 1.38
C ARG A 524 23.45 0.03 2.54
N GLY A 525 22.92 0.50 3.66
CA GLY A 525 23.70 0.74 4.88
C GLY A 525 23.79 2.22 5.26
N PHE A 526 23.28 3.13 4.43
CA PHE A 526 23.04 4.51 4.83
C PHE A 526 22.08 4.57 6.03
N ASN A 527 22.50 5.23 7.11
CA ASN A 527 21.73 5.43 8.34
C ASN A 527 22.06 6.79 8.98
N GLU A 528 22.50 7.77 8.18
CA GLU A 528 22.78 9.11 8.70
C GLU A 528 21.47 9.82 9.03
N VAL A 529 21.43 10.42 10.22
CA VAL A 529 20.32 11.23 10.73
C VAL A 529 20.83 12.63 11.06
N PHE A 530 19.93 13.61 11.20
CA PHE A 530 20.31 14.99 11.57
C PHE A 530 21.01 15.05 12.93
N GLY A 531 20.54 14.26 13.90
CA GLY A 531 20.94 14.34 15.31
C GLY A 531 19.89 15.11 16.11
N HIS A 532 20.28 15.71 17.24
CA HIS A 532 19.39 16.61 18.02
C HIS A 532 18.02 16.01 18.40
N LYS A 533 17.96 14.68 18.68
CA LYS A 533 16.76 13.85 18.94
C LYS A 533 15.93 13.45 17.70
N HIS A 534 16.28 13.90 16.51
CA HIS A 534 15.67 13.45 15.25
C HIS A 534 16.25 12.09 14.83
N ASN A 535 15.36 11.18 14.41
CA ASN A 535 15.71 9.80 14.02
C ASN A 535 15.41 9.51 12.53
N THR A 536 14.90 10.50 11.81
CA THR A 536 14.61 10.41 10.38
C THR A 536 15.93 10.35 9.60
N LYS A 537 16.01 9.43 8.62
CA LYS A 537 17.15 9.35 7.71
C LYS A 537 17.14 10.53 6.76
N LEU A 538 18.32 11.10 6.49
CA LEU A 538 18.44 12.25 5.62
C LEU A 538 18.24 11.86 4.14
N SER A 539 17.56 12.73 3.39
CA SER A 539 17.60 12.81 1.92
C SER A 539 18.83 13.59 1.46
N SER A 540 19.00 13.82 0.15
CA SER A 540 20.09 14.67 -0.34
C SER A 540 19.96 16.12 0.16
N ALA A 541 18.74 16.64 0.33
CA ALA A 541 18.50 17.95 0.96
C ALA A 541 18.89 17.96 2.43
N GLY A 542 18.49 16.95 3.20
CA GLY A 542 18.84 16.83 4.62
C GLY A 542 20.35 16.74 4.84
N LEU A 543 21.06 16.04 3.94
CA LEU A 543 22.53 15.96 3.95
C LEU A 543 23.18 17.34 3.69
N ILE A 544 22.79 18.06 2.65
CA ILE A 544 23.29 19.43 2.40
C ILE A 544 22.95 20.37 3.54
N TYR A 545 21.71 20.31 4.06
CA TYR A 545 21.26 21.16 5.15
C TYR A 545 21.96 20.88 6.48
N LYS A 546 22.35 19.64 6.76
CA LYS A 546 23.12 19.28 7.97
C LYS A 546 24.50 19.94 7.99
N HIS A 547 25.20 19.99 6.86
CA HIS A 547 26.56 20.54 6.77
C HIS A 547 26.60 22.04 6.52
N TYR A 548 25.69 22.58 5.70
CA TYR A 548 25.73 23.97 5.24
C TYR A 548 24.54 24.83 5.73
N GLY A 549 23.54 24.24 6.38
CA GLY A 549 22.29 24.93 6.72
C GLY A 549 22.47 26.15 7.63
N LYS A 550 23.42 26.11 8.58
CA LYS A 550 23.76 27.27 9.41
C LYS A 550 24.36 28.41 8.58
N GLN A 551 25.39 28.12 7.78
CA GLN A 551 26.05 29.06 6.86
C GLN A 551 25.06 29.72 5.88
N ILE A 552 24.09 28.94 5.40
CA ILE A 552 23.02 29.41 4.50
C ILE A 552 22.07 30.36 5.24
N ILE A 553 21.65 30.01 6.47
CA ILE A 553 20.75 30.82 7.29
C ILE A 553 21.43 32.13 7.74
N SER A 554 22.67 32.06 8.22
CA SER A 554 23.44 33.22 8.65
C SER A 554 23.71 34.17 7.48
N GLY A 555 24.12 33.63 6.31
CA GLY A 555 24.34 34.39 5.09
C GLY A 555 23.09 35.06 4.51
N HIS A 556 21.92 34.41 4.61
CA HIS A 556 20.64 34.98 4.18
C HIS A 556 20.10 36.07 5.13
N LEU A 557 20.30 35.90 6.45
CA LEU A 557 19.78 36.82 7.48
C LEU A 557 20.76 37.96 7.84
N GLY A 558 22.02 37.89 7.40
CA GLY A 558 23.07 38.82 7.81
C GLY A 558 23.51 38.65 9.26
N TRP A 559 23.49 37.40 9.75
CA TRP A 559 23.86 37.01 11.13
C TRP A 559 25.22 36.29 11.14
N SER A 560 25.84 36.08 12.30
CA SER A 560 26.96 35.14 12.42
C SER A 560 26.48 33.69 12.50
N GLU A 561 27.33 32.73 12.12
CA GLU A 561 27.01 31.30 12.14
C GLU A 561 26.98 30.72 13.57
N ASP A 562 27.82 31.25 14.45
CA ASP A 562 27.99 30.81 15.84
C ASP A 562 26.98 31.42 16.83
N GLU A 563 26.03 32.22 16.36
CA GLU A 563 25.01 32.85 17.21
C GLU A 563 23.90 31.86 17.62
N ASP A 564 23.48 31.92 18.90
CA ASP A 564 22.39 31.08 19.43
C ASP A 564 21.07 31.23 18.66
N ARG A 565 20.81 32.40 18.06
CA ARG A 565 19.64 32.59 17.17
C ARG A 565 19.79 31.83 15.85
N THR A 566 20.98 31.77 15.27
CA THR A 566 21.26 30.95 14.07
C THR A 566 21.11 29.47 14.39
N LEU A 567 21.59 29.01 15.55
CA LEU A 567 21.37 27.64 16.02
C LEU A 567 19.87 27.32 16.20
N GLN A 568 19.09 28.20 16.83
CA GLN A 568 17.65 28.02 17.02
C GLN A 568 16.88 27.97 15.69
N ILE A 569 17.17 28.85 14.74
CA ILE A 569 16.52 28.82 13.42
C ILE A 569 16.96 27.59 12.61
N TRP A 570 18.20 27.14 12.72
CA TRP A 570 18.67 25.91 12.06
C TRP A 570 17.94 24.66 12.59
N LEU A 571 17.77 24.53 13.91
CA LEU A 571 16.99 23.43 14.50
C LEU A 571 15.49 23.53 14.14
N LYS A 572 14.91 24.74 14.14
CA LYS A 572 13.49 24.96 13.82
C LYS A 572 13.18 24.65 12.35
N VAL A 573 14.01 25.15 11.43
CA VAL A 573 13.86 24.90 9.98
C VAL A 573 14.09 23.44 9.65
N TYR A 574 14.98 22.73 10.36
CA TYR A 574 15.05 21.27 10.18
C TYR A 574 13.72 20.60 10.54
N LYS A 575 13.26 20.80 11.78
CA LYS A 575 12.07 20.14 12.36
C LYS A 575 10.78 20.39 11.58
N GLU A 576 10.53 21.63 11.14
CA GLU A 576 9.24 21.99 10.53
C GLU A 576 9.24 21.95 9.00
N PHE A 577 10.39 21.80 8.34
CA PHE A 577 10.50 21.89 6.87
C PHE A 577 11.36 20.76 6.25
N ILE A 578 12.62 20.60 6.68
CA ILE A 578 13.56 19.65 6.05
C ILE A 578 13.21 18.20 6.42
N GLU A 579 12.87 17.91 7.68
CA GLU A 579 12.56 16.54 8.13
C GLU A 579 11.34 15.95 7.38
N ALA A 580 10.41 16.78 6.92
CA ALA A 580 9.28 16.33 6.11
C ALA A 580 9.70 15.87 4.71
N LEU A 581 10.71 16.51 4.10
CA LEU A 581 11.30 16.07 2.83
C LEU A 581 12.07 14.77 3.02
N ASP A 582 12.96 14.75 4.02
CA ASP A 582 13.73 13.57 4.45
C ASP A 582 12.84 12.34 4.68
N ALA A 583 11.72 12.53 5.40
CA ALA A 583 10.76 11.48 5.70
C ALA A 583 10.01 10.97 4.46
N ILE A 584 9.46 11.87 3.63
CA ILE A 584 8.71 11.50 2.43
C ILE A 584 9.59 10.69 1.47
N ASP A 585 10.82 11.15 1.28
CA ASP A 585 11.77 10.60 0.32
C ASP A 585 12.35 9.25 0.78
N ASN A 586 12.75 9.13 2.06
CA ASN A 586 13.14 7.84 2.66
C ASN A 586 11.94 6.89 2.93
N GLY A 587 10.74 7.19 2.41
CA GLY A 587 9.56 6.33 2.46
C GLY A 587 8.91 6.19 3.85
N VAL A 588 9.19 7.12 4.76
CA VAL A 588 8.71 7.11 6.16
C VAL A 588 7.23 7.55 6.20
N SER A 589 6.40 6.73 6.82
CA SER A 589 4.98 7.08 7.05
C SER A 589 4.85 8.11 8.17
N LEU A 590 4.06 9.16 7.94
CA LEU A 590 3.78 10.25 8.91
C LEU A 590 3.27 9.75 10.28
N TYR A 591 2.62 8.59 10.28
CA TYR A 591 2.27 7.84 11.49
C TYR A 591 2.98 6.47 11.44
N PRO A 592 3.67 6.03 12.50
CA PRO A 592 4.30 4.71 12.54
C PRO A 592 3.25 3.60 12.44
N THR A 593 3.61 2.48 11.83
CA THR A 593 2.69 1.38 11.54
C THR A 593 2.25 0.64 12.80
N VAL A 594 1.07 0.98 13.31
CA VAL A 594 0.33 0.21 14.33
C VAL A 594 -0.46 -0.91 13.65
N GLU A 595 -0.57 -2.08 14.30
CA GLU A 595 -1.46 -3.15 13.80
C GLU A 595 -2.92 -2.67 13.76
N ASN A 596 -3.58 -2.83 12.60
CA ASN A 596 -4.92 -2.30 12.33
C ASN A 596 -5.01 -0.76 12.28
N LEU A 597 -4.00 -0.09 11.69
CA LEU A 597 -4.11 1.30 11.23
C LEU A 597 -5.50 1.56 10.58
N PRO A 598 -6.29 2.53 11.09
CA PRO A 598 -7.50 2.97 10.41
C PRO A 598 -7.16 3.66 9.09
N GLU A 599 -8.09 3.68 8.13
CA GLU A 599 -7.92 4.46 6.91
C GLU A 599 -7.78 5.95 7.24
N ALA A 600 -6.82 6.62 6.60
CA ALA A 600 -6.59 8.04 6.84
C ALA A 600 -7.82 8.85 6.42
N ALA A 601 -8.43 9.57 7.37
CA ALA A 601 -9.72 10.27 7.19
C ALA A 601 -9.74 11.26 6.00
N TYR A 602 -8.56 11.71 5.56
CA TYR A 602 -8.35 12.37 4.28
C TYR A 602 -6.90 12.13 3.82
N ARG A 603 -6.62 12.37 2.53
CA ARG A 603 -5.27 12.32 1.96
C ARG A 603 -4.84 13.72 1.50
N ASN A 604 -3.74 14.23 2.05
CA ASN A 604 -3.12 15.45 1.53
C ASN A 604 -2.26 15.17 0.27
N ARG A 605 -2.17 16.16 -0.62
CA ARG A 605 -1.27 16.25 -1.81
C ARG A 605 -0.87 17.72 -2.12
N THR A 606 -1.00 18.64 -1.16
CA THR A 606 -0.61 20.06 -1.28
C THR A 606 0.81 20.34 -0.81
N ASP A 607 1.47 19.33 -0.22
CA ASP A 607 2.85 19.31 0.22
C ASP A 607 3.86 19.63 -0.91
N LEU A 608 5.06 20.03 -0.51
CA LEU A 608 6.13 20.47 -1.42
C LEU A 608 6.55 19.33 -2.37
N SER A 609 6.73 18.11 -1.88
CA SER A 609 7.05 16.93 -2.70
C SER A 609 5.96 16.65 -3.75
N SER A 610 4.69 16.70 -3.38
CA SER A 610 3.57 16.59 -4.32
C SER A 610 3.48 17.77 -5.31
N ARG A 611 3.98 18.95 -4.96
CA ARG A 611 4.03 20.13 -5.87
C ARG A 611 5.16 19.99 -6.88
N VAL A 612 6.35 19.59 -6.45
CA VAL A 612 7.49 19.30 -7.33
C VAL A 612 7.20 18.11 -8.25
N GLY A 613 6.53 17.07 -7.73
CA GLY A 613 6.02 15.95 -8.52
C GLY A 613 5.07 16.34 -9.65
N ARG A 614 4.45 17.54 -9.61
CA ARG A 614 3.60 18.09 -10.69
C ARG A 614 4.38 18.88 -11.76
N LEU A 615 5.67 19.16 -11.55
CA LEU A 615 6.55 19.80 -12.55
C LEU A 615 7.25 18.77 -13.45
N ASN A 616 7.30 17.50 -13.03
CA ASN A 616 7.81 16.39 -13.84
C ASN A 616 7.03 16.23 -15.16
N SER A 617 7.60 15.50 -16.13
CA SER A 617 6.84 15.13 -17.34
C SER A 617 5.59 14.33 -17.00
N ASN A 618 4.47 14.71 -17.63
CA ASN A 618 3.29 13.84 -17.65
C ASN A 618 3.61 12.54 -18.41
N TRP A 619 2.86 11.46 -18.15
CA TRP A 619 3.05 10.18 -18.84
C TRP A 619 2.63 10.21 -20.33
N ASN A 620 1.93 11.26 -20.76
CA ASN A 620 1.27 11.39 -22.06
C ASN A 620 1.84 12.53 -22.95
N GLU A 621 3.09 12.88 -22.73
CA GLU A 621 3.86 13.88 -23.47
C GLU A 621 5.25 13.33 -23.81
N GLU A 622 6.03 14.07 -24.60
CA GLU A 622 7.40 13.67 -24.96
C GLU A 622 8.38 13.94 -23.81
N PHE A 623 9.13 12.92 -23.41
CA PHE A 623 10.18 13.05 -22.39
C PHE A 623 11.52 13.37 -23.07
N THR A 624 12.13 14.50 -22.72
CA THR A 624 13.47 14.88 -23.19
C THR A 624 14.31 15.46 -22.05
N ASP A 625 15.61 15.17 -22.02
CA ASP A 625 16.49 15.69 -20.95
C ASP A 625 16.50 17.23 -20.88
N GLN A 626 16.38 17.91 -22.04
CA GLN A 626 16.28 19.37 -22.08
C GLN A 626 14.99 19.91 -21.41
N SER A 627 13.83 19.29 -21.67
CA SER A 627 12.58 19.70 -21.02
C SER A 627 12.60 19.37 -19.53
N GLN A 628 13.18 18.23 -19.13
CA GLN A 628 13.37 17.91 -17.71
C GLN A 628 14.35 18.85 -17.01
N MET A 629 15.37 19.36 -17.69
CA MET A 629 16.30 20.32 -17.09
C MET A 629 15.64 21.68 -16.84
N VAL A 630 14.80 22.17 -17.76
CA VAL A 630 14.02 23.40 -17.55
C VAL A 630 13.07 23.26 -16.34
N ARG A 631 12.33 22.15 -16.28
CA ARG A 631 11.40 21.86 -15.18
C ARG A 631 12.09 21.60 -13.84
N PHE A 632 13.30 21.04 -13.86
CA PHE A 632 14.14 20.91 -12.66
C PHE A 632 14.61 22.27 -12.15
N GLU A 633 14.98 23.20 -13.03
CA GLU A 633 15.29 24.58 -12.64
C GLU A 633 14.06 25.35 -12.13
N GLU A 634 12.84 24.99 -12.54
CA GLU A 634 11.58 25.48 -11.94
C GLU A 634 11.34 24.86 -10.55
N ALA A 635 11.56 23.55 -10.41
CA ALA A 635 11.44 22.82 -9.15
C ALA A 635 12.41 23.32 -8.07
N SER A 636 13.67 23.54 -8.45
CA SER A 636 14.71 24.06 -7.56
C SER A 636 14.38 25.49 -7.07
N LYS A 637 13.81 26.34 -7.93
CA LYS A 637 13.32 27.67 -7.53
C LYS A 637 12.07 27.58 -6.64
N LEU A 638 11.18 26.62 -6.89
CA LEU A 638 9.98 26.37 -6.10
C LEU A 638 10.33 25.95 -4.66
N THR A 639 11.17 24.93 -4.49
CA THR A 639 11.60 24.44 -3.16
C THR A 639 12.43 25.50 -2.44
N GLY A 640 13.35 26.15 -3.16
CA GLY A 640 14.21 27.20 -2.64
C GLY A 640 13.48 28.45 -2.16
N LYS A 641 12.45 28.91 -2.88
CA LYS A 641 11.60 30.04 -2.44
C LYS A 641 10.90 29.70 -1.13
N GLU A 642 10.28 28.53 -1.05
CA GLU A 642 9.53 28.12 0.14
C GLU A 642 10.43 27.94 1.36
N PHE A 643 11.63 27.39 1.16
CA PHE A 643 12.67 27.31 2.18
C PHE A 643 13.05 28.71 2.72
N LEU A 644 13.32 29.68 1.86
CA LEU A 644 13.68 31.05 2.28
C LEU A 644 12.51 31.78 2.95
N GLU A 645 11.27 31.56 2.48
CA GLU A 645 10.07 32.08 3.12
C GLU A 645 9.87 31.47 4.53
N SER A 646 10.15 30.17 4.71
CA SER A 646 10.17 29.53 6.03
C SER A 646 11.28 30.07 6.94
N VAL A 647 12.52 30.21 6.45
CA VAL A 647 13.64 30.82 7.21
C VAL A 647 13.27 32.23 7.68
N ASP A 648 12.72 33.06 6.80
CA ASP A 648 12.26 34.41 7.14
C ASP A 648 11.14 34.43 8.17
N GLN A 649 10.13 33.57 8.04
CA GLN A 649 9.05 33.45 9.02
C GLN A 649 9.57 33.04 10.39
N TYR A 650 10.45 32.02 10.46
CA TYR A 650 10.98 31.59 11.76
C TYR A 650 11.92 32.63 12.39
N ALA A 651 12.77 33.28 11.60
CA ALA A 651 13.73 34.26 12.08
C ALA A 651 13.11 35.61 12.47
N LYS A 652 12.13 36.10 11.68
CA LYS A 652 11.61 37.48 11.77
C LYS A 652 10.24 37.57 12.44
N VAL A 653 9.51 36.45 12.60
CA VAL A 653 8.14 36.43 13.16
C VAL A 653 7.98 35.45 14.32
N TRP A 654 8.52 34.23 14.22
CA TRP A 654 8.44 33.22 15.29
C TRP A 654 9.37 33.56 16.46
N LEU A 655 10.69 33.61 16.23
CA LEU A 655 11.68 33.78 17.30
C LEU A 655 11.46 35.03 18.18
N PRO A 656 11.10 36.22 17.63
CA PRO A 656 10.78 37.39 18.47
C PRO A 656 9.51 37.24 19.32
N ALA A 657 8.63 36.28 19.03
CA ALA A 657 7.46 36.01 19.85
C ALA A 657 7.83 35.32 21.18
N ARG A 658 9.02 34.71 21.28
CA ARG A 658 9.48 34.01 22.50
C ARG A 658 9.41 34.92 23.73
N ASP A 659 9.87 36.15 23.61
CA ASP A 659 9.90 37.13 24.71
C ASP A 659 8.50 37.48 25.22
N LEU A 660 7.50 37.51 24.32
CA LEU A 660 6.09 37.72 24.69
C LEU A 660 5.50 36.52 25.43
N VAL A 661 5.95 35.29 25.11
CA VAL A 661 5.57 34.08 25.87
C VAL A 661 6.27 34.03 27.22
N VAL A 662 7.53 34.46 27.30
CA VAL A 662 8.26 34.62 28.57
C VAL A 662 7.56 35.64 29.47
N GLU A 663 7.12 36.80 28.96
CA GLU A 663 6.31 37.74 29.75
C GLU A 663 4.98 37.10 30.19
N ALA A 664 4.23 36.48 29.28
CA ALA A 664 2.93 35.90 29.60
C ALA A 664 3.00 34.77 30.64
N LEU A 665 3.99 33.88 30.55
CA LEU A 665 4.24 32.82 31.54
C LEU A 665 4.66 33.38 32.91
N SER A 666 5.48 34.43 32.93
CA SER A 666 5.93 35.08 34.16
C SER A 666 4.78 35.79 34.88
N LYS A 667 3.86 36.40 34.13
CA LYS A 667 2.77 37.24 34.66
C LYS A 667 1.42 36.55 34.83
N ARG A 668 1.30 35.26 34.49
CA ARG A 668 0.03 34.51 34.58
C ARG A 668 -0.68 34.64 35.96
N GLY A 669 0.10 34.70 37.04
CA GLY A 669 -0.39 34.90 38.41
C GLY A 669 -0.97 36.28 38.72
N GLU A 670 -0.66 37.31 37.92
CA GLU A 670 -1.26 38.65 38.04
C GLU A 670 -2.73 38.65 37.57
N PHE A 671 -3.07 37.79 36.61
CA PHE A 671 -4.38 37.73 35.98
C PHE A 671 -5.31 36.71 36.64
N ASP A 672 -4.77 35.57 37.07
CA ASP A 672 -5.49 34.50 37.74
C ASP A 672 -4.64 33.90 38.87
N ALA A 673 -5.23 33.75 40.06
CA ALA A 673 -4.53 33.22 41.24
C ALA A 673 -4.15 31.73 41.11
N SER A 674 -4.82 30.97 40.23
CA SER A 674 -4.38 29.60 39.89
C SER A 674 -3.33 29.54 38.77
N GLY A 675 -2.96 30.69 38.19
CA GLY A 675 -1.99 30.81 37.11
C GLY A 675 -2.43 30.18 35.79
N ARG A 676 -3.70 29.80 35.62
CA ARG A 676 -4.16 28.98 34.49
C ARG A 676 -4.50 29.75 33.22
N ILE A 677 -4.29 31.08 33.22
CA ILE A 677 -4.67 31.98 32.14
C ILE A 677 -3.42 32.76 31.68
N LEU A 678 -3.06 32.58 30.42
CA LEU A 678 -2.06 33.43 29.75
C LEU A 678 -2.75 34.66 29.14
N VAL A 679 -2.08 35.82 29.18
CA VAL A 679 -2.56 37.05 28.55
C VAL A 679 -1.48 37.60 27.63
N PHE A 680 -1.80 37.73 26.34
CA PHE A 680 -0.94 38.34 25.33
C PHE A 680 -1.47 39.73 24.97
N LYS A 681 -0.64 40.77 25.08
CA LYS A 681 -1.03 42.16 24.74
C LYS A 681 -1.21 42.39 23.24
N THR A 682 -0.60 41.53 22.42
CA THR A 682 -0.60 41.56 20.96
C THR A 682 -0.63 40.12 20.45
N PHE A 683 -1.27 39.86 19.31
CA PHE A 683 -1.21 38.54 18.67
C PHE A 683 0.23 38.20 18.26
N CYS A 684 0.67 36.98 18.57
CA CYS A 684 1.97 36.43 18.19
C CYS A 684 1.91 34.89 18.06
N PRO A 685 2.85 34.24 17.35
CA PRO A 685 2.93 32.77 17.25
C PRO A 685 3.45 32.12 18.56
N TRP A 686 2.61 32.10 19.59
CA TRP A 686 3.00 31.71 20.96
C TRP A 686 3.09 30.20 21.24
N ILE A 687 2.40 29.36 20.45
CA ILE A 687 2.08 27.97 20.84
C ILE A 687 3.33 27.09 21.04
N ASP A 688 4.26 27.08 20.08
CA ASP A 688 5.45 26.23 20.18
C ASP A 688 6.36 26.66 21.33
N HIS A 689 6.63 27.96 21.44
CA HIS A 689 7.43 28.53 22.52
C HIS A 689 6.80 28.27 23.88
N TYR A 690 5.48 28.23 23.99
CA TYR A 690 4.81 27.86 25.23
C TYR A 690 5.12 26.42 25.65
N PHE A 691 5.03 25.44 24.75
CA PHE A 691 5.40 24.04 25.04
C PHE A 691 6.91 23.86 25.26
N GLU A 692 7.76 24.70 24.67
CA GLU A 692 9.20 24.74 24.94
C GLU A 692 9.55 25.34 26.31
N LEU A 693 8.71 26.23 26.85
CA LEU A 693 8.99 27.02 28.05
C LEU A 693 8.24 26.53 29.31
N GLU A 694 7.04 25.96 29.19
CA GLU A 694 6.22 25.61 30.38
C GLU A 694 6.90 24.58 31.30
N HIS A 695 7.77 23.73 30.74
CA HIS A 695 8.53 22.73 31.49
C HIS A 695 9.79 23.27 32.20
N LEU A 696 10.12 24.55 32.09
CA LEU A 696 11.31 25.13 32.73
C LEU A 696 10.99 25.59 34.15
N GLU A 697 11.77 25.11 35.12
CA GLU A 697 11.62 25.36 36.57
C GLU A 697 11.45 26.84 36.93
N GLN A 698 12.11 27.74 36.18
CA GLN A 698 12.04 29.19 36.36
C GLN A 698 10.61 29.77 36.29
N PHE A 699 9.69 29.12 35.57
CA PHE A 699 8.28 29.55 35.50
C PHE A 699 7.40 28.87 36.55
N GLN A 700 7.89 27.84 37.25
CA GLN A 700 7.18 27.14 38.33
C GLN A 700 5.78 26.63 37.94
N VAL A 701 5.61 26.18 36.69
CA VAL A 701 4.38 25.47 36.28
C VAL A 701 4.49 24.04 36.80
N LYS A 702 3.70 23.70 37.82
CA LYS A 702 3.66 22.32 38.36
C LYS A 702 2.71 21.46 37.53
N GLU A 703 2.90 20.15 37.59
CA GLU A 703 1.94 19.17 37.08
C GLU A 703 0.58 19.39 37.75
N GLY A 704 -0.47 19.46 36.93
CA GLY A 704 -1.82 19.81 37.34
C GLY A 704 -2.08 21.31 37.54
N GLU A 705 -1.08 22.21 37.50
CA GLU A 705 -1.23 23.68 37.58
C GLU A 705 -1.10 24.36 36.20
N GLU A 706 -1.16 23.61 35.11
CA GLU A 706 -0.83 24.11 33.78
C GLU A 706 -1.88 25.08 33.22
N PRO A 707 -1.47 26.10 32.44
CA PRO A 707 -2.41 26.96 31.73
C PRO A 707 -3.37 26.21 30.80
N LEU A 708 -4.63 26.66 30.88
CA LEU A 708 -5.80 26.10 30.18
C LEU A 708 -6.32 27.03 29.08
N TYR A 709 -6.15 28.35 29.24
CA TYR A 709 -6.65 29.36 28.31
C TYR A 709 -5.60 30.44 28.01
N ALA A 710 -5.58 30.90 26.76
CA ALA A 710 -4.80 32.05 26.31
C ALA A 710 -5.72 33.17 25.80
N LEU A 711 -5.53 34.38 26.34
CA LEU A 711 -6.19 35.61 25.89
C LEU A 711 -5.36 36.32 24.82
N LEU A 712 -6.02 36.64 23.71
CA LEU A 712 -5.41 37.26 22.52
C LEU A 712 -6.33 38.38 21.98
N PRO A 713 -5.84 39.57 21.62
CA PRO A 713 -6.66 40.58 20.95
C PRO A 713 -6.91 40.19 19.48
N ASP A 714 -8.13 40.39 18.99
CA ASP A 714 -8.51 40.12 17.59
C ASP A 714 -8.54 41.42 16.77
N GLY A 715 -7.34 42.01 16.62
CA GLY A 715 -7.12 43.24 15.88
C GLY A 715 -7.96 44.40 16.40
N SER A 716 -8.99 44.77 15.64
CA SER A 716 -9.87 45.91 15.91
C SER A 716 -11.24 45.55 16.54
N ARG A 717 -11.52 44.27 16.82
CA ARG A 717 -12.82 43.83 17.40
C ARG A 717 -12.68 42.79 18.52
N GLY A 718 -12.28 43.32 19.68
CA GLY A 718 -12.31 42.62 20.96
C GLY A 718 -11.22 41.57 21.13
N TRP A 719 -11.52 40.59 21.96
CA TRP A 719 -10.57 39.61 22.51
C TRP A 719 -11.07 38.18 22.30
N ARG A 720 -10.14 37.23 22.24
CA ARG A 720 -10.41 35.80 22.11
C ARG A 720 -9.88 35.04 23.31
N VAL A 721 -10.68 34.11 23.80
CA VAL A 721 -10.29 33.12 24.79
C VAL A 721 -10.07 31.81 24.05
N ARG A 722 -8.82 31.38 23.91
CA ARG A 722 -8.45 30.15 23.20
C ARG A 722 -8.07 29.08 24.22
N ALA A 723 -8.72 27.92 24.17
CA ALA A 723 -8.33 26.76 24.96
C ALA A 723 -6.98 26.21 24.48
N ILE A 724 -6.14 25.81 25.43
CA ILE A 724 -4.78 25.32 25.20
C ILE A 724 -4.83 23.79 25.00
N PRO A 725 -4.19 23.23 23.94
CA PRO A 725 -4.12 21.78 23.74
C PRO A 725 -3.14 21.12 24.71
N PRO A 726 -3.16 19.79 24.91
CA PRO A 726 -2.18 19.12 25.76
C PRO A 726 -0.76 19.09 25.15
N ASN A 727 -0.63 19.23 23.82
CA ASN A 727 0.61 19.41 23.07
C ASN A 727 0.33 20.17 21.75
N SER A 728 1.36 20.62 21.03
CA SER A 728 1.19 21.43 19.81
C SER A 728 0.65 20.70 18.58
N THR A 729 0.59 19.36 18.57
CA THR A 729 0.24 18.57 17.37
C THR A 729 -1.19 18.03 17.34
N THR A 730 -1.99 18.31 18.39
CA THR A 730 -3.35 17.75 18.53
C THR A 730 -4.45 18.82 18.61
N PHE A 731 -5.66 18.45 18.16
CA PHE A 731 -6.89 19.22 18.33
C PHE A 731 -7.62 18.94 19.65
N ALA A 732 -7.11 18.01 20.47
CA ALA A 732 -7.57 17.85 21.86
C ALA A 732 -7.25 19.11 22.68
N LEU A 733 -7.98 19.33 23.79
CA LEU A 733 -7.87 20.51 24.64
C LEU A 733 -7.66 20.09 26.10
N ARG A 734 -6.79 20.77 26.85
CA ARG A 734 -6.62 20.53 28.30
C ARG A 734 -7.93 20.74 29.04
N LYS A 735 -8.62 21.84 28.72
CA LYS A 735 -10.01 22.11 29.11
C LYS A 735 -10.70 22.92 28.00
N PRO A 736 -11.69 22.37 27.27
CA PRO A 736 -12.52 23.18 26.38
C PRO A 736 -13.30 24.25 27.17
N LEU A 737 -13.84 25.25 26.49
CA LEU A 737 -14.81 26.17 27.10
C LEU A 737 -16.08 25.41 27.57
N PRO A 738 -16.81 25.91 28.60
CA PRO A 738 -18.00 25.27 29.16
C PRO A 738 -18.99 24.79 28.12
N GLU A 739 -19.52 23.58 28.32
CA GLU A 739 -20.40 22.93 27.35
C GLU A 739 -21.68 23.72 27.05
N PRO A 740 -22.38 24.33 28.03
CA PRO A 740 -23.55 25.19 27.77
C PRO A 740 -23.27 26.41 26.88
N TRP A 741 -22.02 26.84 26.72
CA TRP A 741 -21.67 27.99 25.89
C TRP A 741 -21.48 27.63 24.41
N ARG A 742 -21.25 26.36 24.09
CA ARG A 742 -20.69 25.94 22.80
C ARG A 742 -21.70 26.12 21.66
N GLY A 743 -21.30 26.85 20.62
CA GLY A 743 -22.15 27.19 19.49
C GLY A 743 -23.09 28.37 19.74
N LEU A 744 -23.16 28.90 20.98
CA LEU A 744 -23.88 30.12 21.27
C LEU A 744 -23.09 31.35 20.81
N ARG A 745 -23.84 32.44 20.61
CA ARG A 745 -23.35 33.72 20.14
C ARG A 745 -24.11 34.88 20.78
N ASP A 746 -23.48 36.05 20.75
CA ASP A 746 -24.11 37.34 20.99
C ASP A 746 -24.93 37.30 22.31
N ASP A 747 -26.14 37.88 22.36
CA ASP A 747 -26.96 37.96 23.58
C ASP A 747 -27.21 36.61 24.28
N LYS A 748 -27.36 35.52 23.52
CA LYS A 748 -27.63 34.17 24.08
C LYS A 748 -26.42 33.60 24.81
N LEU A 749 -25.22 33.93 24.36
CA LEU A 749 -24.00 33.58 25.09
C LEU A 749 -23.84 34.47 26.33
N ALA A 750 -24.26 35.73 26.27
CA ALA A 750 -24.19 36.63 27.41
C ALA A 750 -25.15 36.19 28.53
N GLU A 751 -26.37 35.77 28.18
CA GLU A 751 -27.35 35.18 29.09
C GLU A 751 -26.82 33.91 29.77
N VAL A 752 -26.31 32.93 29.00
CA VAL A 752 -25.90 31.61 29.52
C VAL A 752 -24.52 31.64 30.23
N SER A 753 -23.64 32.59 29.91
CA SER A 753 -22.38 32.77 30.62
C SER A 753 -22.47 33.77 31.79
N GLY A 754 -23.51 34.60 31.81
CA GLY A 754 -23.61 35.76 32.70
C GLY A 754 -22.45 36.76 32.51
N VAL A 755 -21.85 36.82 31.32
CA VAL A 755 -20.78 37.78 30.97
C VAL A 755 -21.28 38.71 29.86
N PRO A 756 -21.24 40.05 30.02
CA PRO A 756 -21.67 40.96 28.96
C PRO A 756 -20.68 41.00 27.79
N GLY A 757 -21.15 41.40 26.60
CA GLY A 757 -20.29 41.63 25.43
C GLY A 757 -19.69 40.38 24.79
N THR A 758 -20.27 39.19 25.01
CA THR A 758 -19.79 37.95 24.39
C THR A 758 -20.20 37.86 22.93
N ILE A 759 -19.24 37.63 22.03
CA ILE A 759 -19.47 37.56 20.58
C ILE A 759 -19.84 36.12 20.17
N PHE A 760 -19.05 35.13 20.58
CA PHE A 760 -19.29 33.72 20.25
C PHE A 760 -18.48 32.74 21.11
N CYS A 761 -18.91 31.48 21.11
CA CYS A 761 -18.10 30.33 21.52
C CYS A 761 -18.25 29.22 20.47
N HIS A 762 -17.14 28.64 20.01
CA HIS A 762 -17.18 27.59 18.99
C HIS A 762 -17.87 26.31 19.50
N ALA A 763 -18.51 25.56 18.60
CA ALA A 763 -19.26 24.34 18.94
C ALA A 763 -18.40 23.24 19.61
N SER A 764 -17.09 23.21 19.36
CA SER A 764 -16.13 22.32 20.04
C SER A 764 -15.43 22.94 21.26
N GLY A 765 -15.76 24.18 21.63
CA GLY A 765 -15.19 24.87 22.80
C GLY A 765 -13.72 25.27 22.70
N PHE A 766 -13.08 25.19 21.52
CA PHE A 766 -11.65 25.52 21.37
C PHE A 766 -11.34 27.02 21.43
N ILE A 767 -12.32 27.86 21.10
CA ILE A 767 -12.19 29.32 21.11
C ILE A 767 -13.55 29.98 21.36
N GLY A 768 -13.52 31.10 22.07
CA GLY A 768 -14.63 32.06 22.16
C GLY A 768 -14.11 33.49 22.07
N GLY A 769 -15.01 34.47 22.12
CA GLY A 769 -14.64 35.88 22.05
C GLY A 769 -15.61 36.81 22.77
N ASN A 770 -15.08 37.93 23.21
CA ASN A 770 -15.78 39.03 23.87
C ASN A 770 -15.31 40.36 23.23
N ASP A 771 -16.12 41.42 23.28
CA ASP A 771 -15.75 42.76 22.80
C ASP A 771 -14.70 43.45 23.69
N THR A 772 -14.57 43.03 24.96
CA THR A 772 -13.70 43.64 25.98
C THR A 772 -12.61 42.68 26.47
N TYR A 773 -11.53 43.24 27.04
CA TYR A 773 -10.49 42.44 27.70
C TYR A 773 -11.04 41.81 28.98
N GLU A 774 -11.78 42.60 29.74
CA GLU A 774 -12.36 42.30 31.04
C GLU A 774 -13.36 41.15 30.93
N GLY A 775 -14.28 41.21 29.95
CA GLY A 775 -15.22 40.13 29.68
C GLY A 775 -14.55 38.87 29.13
N ALA A 776 -13.48 38.98 28.32
CA ALA A 776 -12.69 37.81 27.93
C ALA A 776 -11.97 37.15 29.12
N LEU A 777 -11.48 37.95 30.06
CA LEU A 777 -10.85 37.45 31.29
C LEU A 777 -11.88 36.82 32.23
N GLU A 778 -13.09 37.38 32.31
CA GLU A 778 -14.20 36.81 33.08
C GLU A 778 -14.69 35.48 32.48
N MET A 779 -14.86 35.40 31.15
CA MET A 779 -15.14 34.16 30.43
C MET A 779 -14.10 33.08 30.76
N ALA A 780 -12.80 33.43 30.70
CA ALA A 780 -11.73 32.49 31.00
C ALA A 780 -11.72 32.05 32.47
N LYS A 781 -11.97 32.96 33.43
CA LYS A 781 -12.07 32.62 34.87
C LYS A 781 -13.25 31.71 35.17
N LYS A 782 -14.45 32.01 34.64
CA LYS A 782 -15.62 31.12 34.73
C LYS A 782 -15.35 29.76 34.08
N ALA A 783 -14.64 29.72 32.95
CA ALA A 783 -14.24 28.48 32.29
C ALA A 783 -13.19 27.67 33.09
N VAL A 784 -12.29 28.31 33.84
CA VAL A 784 -11.39 27.63 34.80
C VAL A 784 -12.18 26.99 35.95
N GLN A 785 -13.24 27.65 36.43
CA GLN A 785 -14.06 27.21 37.57
C GLN A 785 -15.10 26.13 37.26
N PHE A 786 -15.65 26.10 36.03
CA PHE A 786 -16.70 25.17 35.58
C PHE A 786 -16.25 23.70 35.45
#